data_AF-A0A5C5U1Q4-F1
#
_entry.id   AF-A0A5C5U1Q4-F1
#
_cell.length_a   1.000
_cell.length_b   1.000
_cell.length_c   1.000
_cell.angle_alpha   90.00
_cell.angle_beta   90.00
_cell.angle_gamma   90.00
#
_symmetry.space_group_name_H-M   'P 1'
#
loop_
_entity.id
_entity.type
_entity.pdbx_description
1 polymer ?
#
loop_
_entity_poly.entity_id
_entity_poly.type
_entity_poly.pdbx_seq_one_letter_code
_entity_poly.pdbx_strand_id
1 'polypeptide(L)'
;MEFFVFAVGAIAGALGMLAWSRGRRTGESVPAPAVAAGNAAGEDAAPVDQGSHEDRLQALKREIEGNDDAIQRPADLLQRQAFNDGVALLAGEAFSAGRVLECLTSQGYVLPSMAGAALRRRGDVDPRKVAAAVPQLGAYALHFVLEYLQTLPDAATLPDVAMAAREWWWDYGGFRDDFRRYLRWASTVPAGDAQPVAPAQADEAQLGELKTTLERFREPVLQPSIAVVASALAAHRERRVLGGIGRLGLRASPSPRFGYDALHDAVDELHGLLDAPAPRPLLLVGEPGVGKSTLLDLLCTRLHDEGWLLFEASAADVLAGQKYIGELEGRLREMLAVLHRRQALWRVPDFFDLLHKGSHSNDPRGILDLVLPAIERGELLLVGEITPQQHAKLLLARPGAARLFDAHALAPADGAALADVAAQWARAAAGRCGRDVVDAGTLSEALRIAAQYFPDQHEPGRSLRLLDDTLSLALQQEPPALPIDGNALLVAVGQRSGMPMEVIDQRQRLPLDRLREVFRKRVVGQDEAVECLVDRIAMLKAGLTDSRRPIGVFLFAGPTGTGKTELAKALGELLFGSDERLLRLDMSEYQAPDSAWRLIAGGRTEDGARSLVSRIREQPFSVVLLDEFEKAHPNVWDLFLQVFDDGRLGDQHGNTADFRHSIIILTSNVGSTIARGAGPGFTASAGGYSRGAVEKALFETFRREFINRLDRVVLFRPLDRTAMRGILHKELARALERRGLRNRDWAVEWEPSAIEFLLDRGFTPDLGARPLRRAIEDHLLAPLARSIVEHRAPEGGQFLFVRGAGDRLDVEFIDPDAPVGAEAASTPPASAPADLRALLYAAQDAEIPLAALEGHAESLSARIADDAWAAARDADFAAMNDGAFWSDPGRFAVLDRIERRDRVESALDGAARMRERLRGGGDRTLSARLAQLLFLLEIAIDDLARGCPQDAVLSLSASDGELARHAADTRHWWQRLLGMYLAWAERRGMQVEIVEQDAKRCRARLSISGFGAFRLLGEEAGLHVLEFDDGRGATQRLSMQVAVEPASPGGVATALPATAATQPICRRYRGEPSPLVRDTRRGWRSGRLERVLAGDFDIMQQASVPPRRALQ
;
A
#
# COMPACT_ATOMS: atom_id res chain seq x y z
N MET A 1 20.68 -7.20 -66.68
CA MET A 1 20.44 -5.96 -65.91
C MET A 1 20.73 -6.22 -64.42
N GLU A 2 21.97 -6.20 -63.92
CA GLU A 2 23.25 -5.72 -64.50
C GLU A 2 23.31 -4.18 -64.66
N PHE A 3 24.47 -3.59 -64.33
CA PHE A 3 24.87 -2.16 -64.41
C PHE A 3 24.01 -1.11 -63.65
N PHE A 4 24.54 -0.59 -62.53
CA PHE A 4 25.28 0.69 -62.45
C PHE A 4 25.89 0.84 -61.02
N VAL A 5 27.23 0.87 -60.87
CA VAL A 5 28.06 2.07 -60.54
C VAL A 5 27.71 2.69 -59.17
N PHE A 6 28.51 2.66 -58.08
CA PHE A 6 29.97 2.70 -57.84
C PHE A 6 30.55 4.14 -57.77
N ALA A 7 31.14 4.51 -56.61
CA ALA A 7 31.63 5.86 -56.22
C ALA A 7 30.52 6.94 -56.08
N VAL A 8 30.67 8.06 -55.34
CA VAL A 8 31.86 8.77 -54.81
C VAL A 8 31.60 9.34 -53.40
N GLY A 9 32.63 9.38 -52.54
CA GLY A 9 32.86 10.53 -51.65
C GLY A 9 32.36 10.46 -50.20
N ALA A 10 33.19 10.97 -49.29
CA ALA A 10 32.85 11.28 -47.90
C ALA A 10 32.98 12.78 -47.65
N ILE A 11 32.29 13.32 -46.61
CA ILE A 11 32.84 14.26 -45.59
C ILE A 11 31.75 14.65 -44.56
N ALA A 12 32.20 14.96 -43.33
CA ALA A 12 31.45 15.17 -42.08
C ALA A 12 30.50 16.39 -42.02
N GLY A 13 29.72 16.55 -40.93
CA GLY A 13 28.99 17.84 -40.73
C GLY A 13 28.15 18.23 -39.50
N ALA A 14 28.24 17.60 -38.31
CA ALA A 14 27.83 18.20 -37.00
C ALA A 14 26.34 18.57 -36.68
N LEU A 15 26.14 19.06 -35.43
CA LEU A 15 24.92 19.58 -34.74
C LEU A 15 23.83 18.56 -34.32
N GLY A 16 23.30 18.56 -33.07
CA GLY A 16 23.80 19.24 -31.85
C GLY A 16 22.83 19.38 -30.65
N MET A 17 23.29 18.95 -29.46
CA MET A 17 23.04 19.54 -28.10
C MET A 17 21.68 19.46 -27.36
N LEU A 18 21.77 19.68 -26.03
CA LEU A 18 20.74 19.88 -24.97
C LEU A 18 20.05 18.60 -24.40
N ALA A 19 19.89 18.37 -23.08
CA ALA A 19 20.33 19.05 -21.82
C ALA A 19 20.17 18.07 -20.59
N TRP A 20 20.22 18.35 -19.27
CA TRP A 20 20.37 19.59 -18.46
C TRP A 20 20.98 19.46 -17.01
N SER A 21 22.00 18.60 -16.77
CA SER A 21 23.04 18.78 -15.69
C SER A 21 22.76 18.58 -14.16
N ARG A 22 23.86 18.61 -13.37
CA ARG A 22 24.07 18.69 -11.88
C ARG A 22 24.18 17.35 -11.13
N GLY A 23 25.09 17.14 -10.16
CA GLY A 23 26.25 17.91 -9.62
C GLY A 23 27.24 16.93 -8.91
N ARG A 24 28.28 17.28 -8.13
CA ARG A 24 28.89 18.54 -7.64
C ARG A 24 30.44 18.32 -7.45
N ARG A 25 31.16 19.14 -6.65
CA ARG A 25 32.65 19.16 -6.54
C ARG A 25 33.24 18.40 -5.31
N THR A 26 34.59 18.38 -5.25
CA THR A 26 35.57 17.98 -4.19
C THR A 26 35.97 16.49 -4.11
N GLY A 27 37.23 16.09 -3.91
CA GLY A 27 38.51 16.83 -4.07
C GLY A 27 39.55 16.65 -2.96
N GLU A 28 40.40 15.60 -3.03
CA GLU A 28 41.63 15.44 -2.22
C GLU A 28 42.65 14.52 -2.95
N SER A 29 43.83 14.24 -2.38
CA SER A 29 45.07 14.00 -3.16
C SER A 29 46.18 13.13 -2.50
N VAL A 30 47.29 12.89 -3.25
CA VAL A 30 48.64 12.39 -2.82
C VAL A 30 48.80 10.86 -2.65
N PRO A 31 49.95 10.20 -2.97
CA PRO A 31 51.08 10.51 -3.90
C PRO A 31 51.41 9.36 -4.90
N ALA A 32 52.51 9.51 -5.67
CA ALA A 32 53.27 8.44 -6.31
C ALA A 32 54.67 8.27 -5.66
N PRO A 33 55.34 7.12 -5.85
CA PRO A 33 56.78 7.10 -6.19
C PRO A 33 57.10 6.05 -7.28
N ALA A 34 58.26 6.02 -7.95
CA ALA A 34 59.32 7.00 -8.23
C ALA A 34 60.20 6.43 -9.38
N VAL A 35 61.14 7.23 -9.95
CA VAL A 35 62.04 6.80 -11.04
C VAL A 35 63.51 7.06 -10.68
N ALA A 36 64.38 6.07 -10.86
CA ALA A 36 65.84 6.22 -10.96
C ALA A 36 66.52 4.93 -11.51
N ALA A 37 67.74 4.93 -12.05
CA ALA A 37 68.43 5.90 -12.92
C ALA A 37 69.80 5.33 -13.42
N GLY A 38 70.11 5.52 -14.71
CA GLY A 38 71.48 5.50 -15.27
C GLY A 38 72.17 4.14 -15.49
N ASN A 39 73.33 4.08 -16.15
CA ASN A 39 73.93 4.98 -17.17
C ASN A 39 75.18 4.33 -17.81
N ALA A 40 75.73 4.95 -18.87
CA ALA A 40 77.05 4.72 -19.50
C ALA A 40 77.21 3.50 -20.44
N ALA A 41 78.07 3.52 -21.47
CA ALA A 41 78.68 4.63 -22.23
C ALA A 41 79.40 4.08 -23.49
N GLY A 42 79.66 4.95 -24.48
CA GLY A 42 80.68 4.74 -25.52
C GLY A 42 80.16 4.65 -26.96
N GLU A 43 80.45 5.69 -27.75
CA GLU A 43 80.58 5.59 -29.21
C GLU A 43 82.08 5.46 -29.53
N ASP A 44 82.44 4.61 -30.48
CA ASP A 44 83.71 4.72 -31.23
C ASP A 44 83.58 4.03 -32.60
N ALA A 45 84.39 4.41 -33.59
CA ALA A 45 83.97 4.33 -35.00
C ALA A 45 84.73 3.33 -35.91
N ALA A 46 83.95 2.47 -36.58
CA ALA A 46 84.22 1.82 -37.89
C ALA A 46 85.42 0.83 -37.99
N PRO A 47 85.35 -0.20 -38.87
CA PRO A 47 85.24 0.00 -40.32
C PRO A 47 84.18 -0.84 -41.04
N VAL A 48 84.07 -0.63 -42.35
CA VAL A 48 83.15 -1.30 -43.29
C VAL A 48 83.70 -2.66 -43.74
N ASP A 49 82.87 -3.71 -43.73
CA ASP A 49 82.50 -4.53 -44.91
C ASP A 49 81.84 -5.87 -44.55
N GLN A 50 80.50 -5.90 -44.58
CA GLN A 50 79.61 -7.01 -44.97
C GLN A 50 78.16 -6.59 -44.67
N GLY A 51 77.28 -6.60 -45.67
CA GLY A 51 75.86 -6.29 -45.48
C GLY A 51 75.17 -7.32 -44.59
N SER A 52 74.14 -6.92 -43.85
CA SER A 52 73.44 -7.85 -42.93
C SER A 52 72.86 -9.03 -43.72
N HIS A 53 72.82 -10.20 -43.08
CA HIS A 53 72.10 -11.34 -43.64
C HIS A 53 70.61 -11.01 -43.88
N GLU A 54 70.02 -10.11 -43.10
CA GLU A 54 68.68 -9.56 -43.35
C GLU A 54 68.66 -8.66 -44.61
N ASP A 55 69.65 -7.78 -44.82
CA ASP A 55 69.73 -6.95 -46.04
C ASP A 55 69.82 -7.82 -47.31
N ARG A 56 70.63 -8.88 -47.25
CA ARG A 56 70.77 -9.86 -48.33
C ARG A 56 69.45 -10.61 -48.59
N LEU A 57 68.74 -11.01 -47.55
CA LEU A 57 67.42 -11.64 -47.65
C LEU A 57 66.39 -10.71 -48.29
N GLN A 58 66.37 -9.42 -47.89
CA GLN A 58 65.48 -8.41 -48.47
C GLN A 58 65.85 -8.06 -49.93
N ALA A 59 67.13 -8.13 -50.32
CA ALA A 59 67.56 -7.99 -51.71
C ALA A 59 67.06 -9.14 -52.59
N LEU A 60 67.25 -10.40 -52.15
CA LEU A 60 66.80 -11.61 -52.84
C LEU A 60 65.26 -11.65 -52.98
N LYS A 61 64.53 -11.18 -51.95
CA LYS A 61 63.07 -10.99 -52.01
C LYS A 61 62.67 -10.05 -53.15
N ARG A 62 63.30 -8.87 -53.23
CA ARG A 62 63.01 -7.83 -54.25
C ARG A 62 63.36 -8.28 -55.66
N GLU A 63 64.41 -9.08 -55.84
CA GLU A 63 64.79 -9.62 -57.16
C GLU A 63 63.68 -10.49 -57.76
N ILE A 64 63.03 -11.31 -56.93
CA ILE A 64 61.95 -12.23 -57.34
C ILE A 64 60.64 -11.46 -57.54
N GLU A 65 60.28 -10.57 -56.60
CA GLU A 65 59.10 -9.71 -56.72
C GLU A 65 59.18 -8.73 -57.92
N GLY A 66 60.39 -8.38 -58.37
CA GLY A 66 60.62 -7.62 -59.61
C GLY A 66 60.50 -8.45 -60.90
N ASN A 67 60.13 -9.73 -60.82
CA ASN A 67 60.12 -10.67 -61.96
C ASN A 67 58.89 -11.62 -61.90
N ASP A 68 57.78 -11.10 -61.38
CA ASP A 68 56.59 -11.87 -60.93
C ASP A 68 55.83 -12.55 -62.09
N ASP A 69 55.75 -11.92 -63.27
CA ASP A 69 54.98 -12.38 -64.45
C ASP A 69 55.30 -13.81 -64.92
N ALA A 70 56.48 -14.32 -64.57
CA ALA A 70 56.97 -15.65 -64.94
C ALA A 70 56.87 -16.69 -63.80
N ILE A 71 56.09 -16.41 -62.75
CA ILE A 71 55.83 -17.31 -61.62
C ILE A 71 54.32 -17.61 -61.59
N GLN A 72 53.92 -18.82 -62.01
CA GLN A 72 52.51 -19.23 -62.10
C GLN A 72 52.15 -20.38 -61.15
N ARG A 73 53.15 -21.09 -60.62
CA ARG A 73 53.02 -22.20 -59.67
C ARG A 73 54.12 -22.15 -58.61
N PRO A 74 53.92 -22.73 -57.41
CA PRO A 74 54.94 -22.76 -56.37
C PRO A 74 56.27 -23.40 -56.81
N ALA A 75 56.22 -24.41 -57.69
CA ALA A 75 57.41 -25.06 -58.25
C ALA A 75 58.28 -24.15 -59.15
N ASP A 76 57.74 -23.02 -59.64
CA ASP A 76 58.50 -22.09 -60.49
C ASP A 76 59.52 -21.29 -59.66
N LEU A 77 59.26 -21.08 -58.38
CA LEU A 77 60.21 -20.46 -57.44
C LEU A 77 61.49 -21.29 -57.30
N LEU A 78 61.39 -22.62 -57.29
CA LEU A 78 62.57 -23.51 -57.20
C LEU A 78 63.50 -23.40 -58.40
N GLN A 79 63.04 -22.84 -59.52
CA GLN A 79 63.85 -22.59 -60.72
C GLN A 79 64.62 -21.26 -60.65
N ARG A 80 64.29 -20.37 -59.71
CA ARG A 80 65.00 -19.09 -59.50
C ARG A 80 66.20 -19.30 -58.57
N GLN A 81 67.40 -18.90 -58.99
CA GLN A 81 68.59 -19.01 -58.15
C GLN A 81 68.45 -18.19 -56.86
N ALA A 82 67.97 -16.95 -56.95
CA ALA A 82 67.75 -16.08 -55.80
C ALA A 82 66.79 -16.68 -54.74
N PHE A 83 65.83 -17.52 -55.15
CA PHE A 83 64.95 -18.22 -54.21
C PHE A 83 65.72 -19.29 -53.43
N ASN A 84 66.50 -20.13 -54.14
CA ASN A 84 67.32 -21.16 -53.53
C ASN A 84 68.41 -20.57 -52.61
N ASP A 85 68.99 -19.43 -52.98
CA ASP A 85 69.95 -18.69 -52.14
C ASP A 85 69.28 -18.14 -50.88
N GLY A 86 68.04 -17.60 -50.99
CA GLY A 86 67.25 -17.16 -49.83
C GLY A 86 66.82 -18.31 -48.90
N VAL A 87 66.46 -19.46 -49.47
CA VAL A 87 66.18 -20.71 -48.73
C VAL A 87 67.43 -21.22 -48.01
N ALA A 88 68.60 -21.18 -48.66
CA ALA A 88 69.86 -21.57 -48.03
C ALA A 88 70.24 -20.60 -46.88
N LEU A 89 69.99 -19.31 -47.06
CA LEU A 89 70.24 -18.27 -46.07
C LEU A 89 69.34 -18.42 -44.82
N LEU A 90 68.04 -18.65 -45.01
CA LEU A 90 67.10 -18.92 -43.91
C LEU A 90 67.28 -20.30 -43.25
N ALA A 91 67.86 -21.26 -43.94
CA ALA A 91 68.23 -22.56 -43.38
C ALA A 91 69.50 -22.53 -42.52
N GLY A 92 70.31 -21.47 -42.62
CA GLY A 92 71.56 -21.32 -41.88
C GLY A 92 71.38 -20.81 -40.44
N GLU A 93 72.43 -20.99 -39.63
CA GLU A 93 72.52 -20.53 -38.23
C GLU A 93 72.38 -19.00 -38.07
N ALA A 94 72.53 -18.25 -39.17
CA ALA A 94 72.31 -16.80 -39.24
C ALA A 94 70.90 -16.34 -38.83
N PHE A 95 69.90 -17.23 -38.89
CA PHE A 95 68.52 -16.94 -38.51
C PHE A 95 68.06 -17.90 -37.42
N SER A 96 67.38 -17.38 -36.39
CA SER A 96 66.78 -18.19 -35.32
C SER A 96 65.48 -18.84 -35.78
N ALA A 97 65.07 -19.96 -35.13
CA ALA A 97 63.75 -20.57 -35.35
C ALA A 97 62.59 -19.56 -35.25
N GLY A 98 62.67 -18.61 -34.31
CA GLY A 98 61.70 -17.54 -34.16
C GLY A 98 61.64 -16.63 -35.40
N ARG A 99 62.80 -16.19 -35.90
CA ARG A 99 62.87 -15.32 -37.09
C ARG A 99 62.38 -16.04 -38.35
N VAL A 100 62.64 -17.35 -38.49
CA VAL A 100 62.09 -18.15 -39.60
C VAL A 100 60.56 -18.22 -39.54
N LEU A 101 59.97 -18.36 -38.35
CA LEU A 101 58.51 -18.32 -38.16
C LEU A 101 57.93 -16.91 -38.46
N GLU A 102 58.60 -15.83 -38.09
CA GLU A 102 58.22 -14.45 -38.48
C GLU A 102 58.26 -14.25 -40.00
N CYS A 103 59.28 -14.77 -40.68
CA CYS A 103 59.38 -14.76 -42.14
C CYS A 103 58.26 -15.61 -42.78
N LEU A 104 57.88 -16.73 -42.16
CA LEU A 104 56.79 -17.58 -42.62
C LEU A 104 55.44 -16.85 -42.60
N THR A 105 55.15 -16.05 -41.56
CA THR A 105 53.92 -15.23 -41.46
C THR A 105 54.06 -13.82 -42.05
N SER A 106 55.11 -13.53 -42.82
CA SER A 106 55.35 -12.19 -43.40
C SER A 106 54.43 -11.89 -44.60
N GLN A 107 54.24 -10.61 -44.94
CA GLN A 107 53.42 -10.23 -46.09
C GLN A 107 54.14 -10.44 -47.44
N GLY A 108 53.35 -10.76 -48.47
CA GLY A 108 53.82 -11.23 -49.76
C GLY A 108 53.76 -12.76 -49.86
N TYR A 109 54.30 -13.34 -50.93
CA TYR A 109 54.35 -14.80 -51.11
C TYR A 109 55.79 -15.34 -51.14
N VAL A 110 56.76 -14.55 -51.59
CA VAL A 110 58.16 -14.97 -51.77
C VAL A 110 58.82 -15.34 -50.45
N LEU A 111 58.83 -14.42 -49.47
CA LEU A 111 59.52 -14.64 -48.19
C LEU A 111 58.86 -15.74 -47.34
N PRO A 112 57.51 -15.84 -47.24
CA PRO A 112 56.85 -17.01 -46.67
C PRO A 112 57.19 -18.33 -47.35
N SER A 113 57.34 -18.34 -48.68
CA SER A 113 57.73 -19.54 -49.44
C SER A 113 59.18 -19.93 -49.19
N MET A 114 60.10 -18.96 -49.10
CA MET A 114 61.50 -19.20 -48.72
C MET A 114 61.58 -19.82 -47.32
N ALA A 115 60.85 -19.25 -46.36
CA ALA A 115 60.79 -19.75 -44.99
C ALA A 115 60.24 -21.18 -44.95
N GLY A 116 59.10 -21.44 -45.59
CA GLY A 116 58.49 -22.77 -45.67
C GLY A 116 59.40 -23.83 -46.30
N ALA A 117 60.13 -23.48 -47.37
CA ALA A 117 61.10 -24.38 -48.00
C ALA A 117 62.35 -24.60 -47.13
N ALA A 118 62.78 -23.59 -46.35
CA ALA A 118 63.90 -23.70 -45.43
C ALA A 118 63.63 -24.65 -44.24
N LEU A 119 62.36 -24.81 -43.82
CA LEU A 119 61.98 -25.74 -42.73
C LEU A 119 62.47 -27.18 -42.99
N ARG A 120 62.49 -27.63 -44.25
CA ARG A 120 63.00 -28.98 -44.65
C ARG A 120 64.49 -29.19 -44.35
N ARG A 121 65.22 -28.15 -43.95
CA ARG A 121 66.64 -28.18 -43.55
C ARG A 121 66.86 -27.81 -42.07
N ARG A 122 65.80 -27.58 -41.29
CA ARG A 122 65.86 -27.11 -39.91
C ARG A 122 65.21 -28.08 -38.93
N GLY A 123 65.98 -28.56 -37.96
CA GLY A 123 65.49 -29.39 -36.85
C GLY A 123 65.16 -28.61 -35.57
N ASP A 124 65.38 -27.28 -35.55
CA ASP A 124 65.20 -26.42 -34.39
C ASP A 124 63.82 -25.70 -34.36
N VAL A 125 63.01 -25.86 -35.41
CA VAL A 125 61.67 -25.28 -35.51
C VAL A 125 60.63 -26.30 -35.07
N ASP A 126 59.80 -25.92 -34.09
CA ASP A 126 58.68 -26.70 -33.58
C ASP A 126 57.56 -26.86 -34.64
N PRO A 127 57.24 -28.09 -35.08
CA PRO A 127 56.21 -28.33 -36.10
C PRO A 127 54.82 -27.81 -35.72
N ARG A 128 54.47 -27.72 -34.42
CA ARG A 128 53.17 -27.19 -33.98
C ARG A 128 53.09 -25.68 -34.17
N LYS A 129 54.21 -24.96 -34.06
CA LYS A 129 54.27 -23.52 -34.37
C LYS A 129 54.17 -23.25 -35.87
N VAL A 130 54.70 -24.17 -36.70
CA VAL A 130 54.48 -24.14 -38.15
C VAL A 130 53.00 -24.39 -38.48
N ALA A 131 52.38 -25.38 -37.86
CA ALA A 131 50.95 -25.66 -38.04
C ALA A 131 50.05 -24.49 -37.60
N ALA A 132 50.37 -23.83 -36.48
CA ALA A 132 49.65 -22.65 -36.01
C ALA A 132 49.78 -21.42 -36.95
N ALA A 133 50.79 -21.36 -37.83
CA ALA A 133 50.94 -20.30 -38.82
C ALA A 133 50.01 -20.49 -40.04
N VAL A 134 49.60 -21.73 -40.35
CA VAL A 134 48.82 -22.12 -41.55
C VAL A 134 47.62 -21.23 -41.88
N PRO A 135 46.78 -20.75 -40.92
CA PRO A 135 45.65 -19.86 -41.22
C PRO A 135 46.03 -18.52 -41.87
N GLN A 136 47.30 -18.11 -41.82
CA GLN A 136 47.82 -16.84 -42.33
C GLN A 136 48.51 -16.97 -43.70
N LEU A 137 48.70 -18.20 -44.19
CA LEU A 137 49.56 -18.48 -45.33
C LEU A 137 48.78 -18.54 -46.66
N GLY A 138 49.38 -17.97 -47.72
CA GLY A 138 48.90 -18.12 -49.09
C GLY A 138 49.31 -19.47 -49.71
N ALA A 139 48.66 -19.85 -50.82
CA ALA A 139 48.85 -21.13 -51.52
C ALA A 139 50.32 -21.50 -51.80
N TYR A 140 51.15 -20.51 -52.14
CA TYR A 140 52.58 -20.70 -52.41
C TYR A 140 53.37 -21.13 -51.17
N ALA A 141 53.18 -20.46 -50.03
CA ALA A 141 53.84 -20.83 -48.78
C ALA A 141 53.32 -22.16 -48.24
N LEU A 142 52.01 -22.39 -48.35
CA LEU A 142 51.37 -23.62 -47.92
C LEU A 142 51.86 -24.86 -48.69
N HIS A 143 52.19 -24.74 -49.98
CA HIS A 143 52.82 -25.83 -50.75
C HIS A 143 54.09 -26.33 -50.06
N PHE A 144 55.03 -25.44 -49.74
CA PHE A 144 56.28 -25.80 -49.09
C PHE A 144 56.10 -26.24 -47.63
N VAL A 145 55.15 -25.66 -46.89
CA VAL A 145 54.80 -26.12 -45.54
C VAL A 145 54.23 -27.53 -45.56
N LEU A 146 53.32 -27.86 -46.49
CA LEU A 146 52.80 -29.24 -46.63
C LEU A 146 53.89 -30.22 -47.05
N GLU A 147 54.85 -29.83 -47.90
CA GLU A 147 56.03 -30.66 -48.18
C GLU A 147 56.90 -30.89 -46.95
N TYR A 148 57.10 -29.87 -46.11
CA TYR A 148 57.81 -30.00 -44.84
C TYR A 148 57.10 -30.94 -43.87
N LEU A 149 55.78 -30.78 -43.67
CA LEU A 149 55.04 -31.65 -42.77
C LEU A 149 55.07 -33.12 -43.22
N GLN A 150 55.13 -33.40 -44.54
CA GLN A 150 55.34 -34.75 -45.08
C GLN A 150 56.71 -35.37 -44.76
N THR A 151 57.65 -34.63 -44.16
CA THR A 151 58.96 -35.17 -43.70
C THR A 151 58.99 -35.56 -42.21
N LEU A 152 57.89 -35.36 -41.48
CA LEU A 152 57.76 -35.71 -40.07
C LEU A 152 57.55 -37.23 -39.87
N PRO A 153 57.83 -37.78 -38.66
CA PRO A 153 57.61 -39.20 -38.36
C PRO A 153 56.13 -39.56 -38.11
N ASP A 154 55.29 -38.57 -37.83
CA ASP A 154 53.86 -38.72 -37.51
C ASP A 154 53.05 -37.53 -38.08
N ALA A 155 51.73 -37.66 -38.06
CA ALA A 155 50.78 -36.64 -38.48
C ALA A 155 50.20 -35.82 -37.32
N ALA A 156 50.93 -35.63 -36.20
CA ALA A 156 50.42 -34.93 -35.01
C ALA A 156 50.05 -33.45 -35.22
N THR A 157 50.36 -32.88 -36.39
CA THR A 157 49.96 -31.53 -36.83
C THR A 157 48.68 -31.50 -37.66
N LEU A 158 48.19 -32.65 -38.14
CA LEU A 158 46.97 -32.75 -38.95
C LEU A 158 45.74 -32.08 -38.31
N PRO A 159 45.50 -32.18 -36.98
CA PRO A 159 44.35 -31.51 -36.36
C PRO A 159 44.38 -29.98 -36.54
N ASP A 160 45.53 -29.35 -36.27
CA ASP A 160 45.73 -27.90 -36.40
C ASP A 160 45.60 -27.46 -37.87
N VAL A 161 46.23 -28.19 -38.79
CA VAL A 161 46.17 -27.91 -40.24
C VAL A 161 44.73 -28.09 -40.77
N ALA A 162 43.98 -29.07 -40.29
CA ALA A 162 42.59 -29.29 -40.68
C ALA A 162 41.65 -28.19 -40.15
N MET A 163 41.86 -27.67 -38.94
CA MET A 163 41.08 -26.55 -38.39
C MET A 163 41.37 -25.21 -39.10
N ALA A 164 42.47 -25.12 -39.85
CA ALA A 164 42.86 -23.94 -40.62
C ALA A 164 42.24 -23.85 -42.04
N ALA A 165 41.50 -24.88 -42.49
CA ALA A 165 41.01 -24.98 -43.86
C ALA A 165 39.99 -23.89 -44.22
N ARG A 166 40.02 -23.45 -45.49
CA ARG A 166 39.17 -22.39 -46.08
C ARG A 166 38.56 -22.86 -47.39
N GLU A 167 37.43 -22.31 -47.81
CA GLU A 167 36.77 -22.71 -49.07
C GLU A 167 37.72 -22.65 -50.29
N TRP A 168 38.59 -21.63 -50.36
CA TRP A 168 39.55 -21.50 -51.45
C TRP A 168 40.55 -22.68 -51.55
N TRP A 169 40.78 -23.44 -50.46
CA TRP A 169 41.62 -24.65 -50.48
C TRP A 169 41.06 -25.74 -51.39
N TRP A 170 39.74 -25.75 -51.62
CA TRP A 170 39.08 -26.64 -52.55
C TRP A 170 39.05 -26.08 -53.98
N ASP A 171 38.78 -24.77 -54.12
CA ASP A 171 38.55 -24.15 -55.42
C ASP A 171 39.86 -23.91 -56.19
N TYR A 172 40.94 -23.51 -55.50
CA TYR A 172 42.26 -23.38 -56.10
C TYR A 172 42.90 -24.76 -56.31
N GLY A 173 42.66 -25.32 -57.51
CA GLY A 173 42.95 -26.72 -57.83
C GLY A 173 44.40 -27.18 -57.58
N GLY A 174 45.39 -26.29 -57.72
CA GLY A 174 46.79 -26.62 -57.41
C GLY A 174 46.98 -27.00 -55.93
N PHE A 175 46.51 -26.15 -55.01
CA PHE A 175 46.61 -26.43 -53.59
C PHE A 175 45.71 -27.60 -53.16
N ARG A 176 44.51 -27.74 -53.74
CA ARG A 176 43.62 -28.88 -53.46
C ARG A 176 44.33 -30.22 -53.64
N ASP A 177 45.11 -30.37 -54.72
CA ASP A 177 45.77 -31.63 -55.04
C ASP A 177 47.07 -31.84 -54.22
N ASP A 178 47.69 -30.77 -53.72
CA ASP A 178 48.76 -30.82 -52.72
C ASP A 178 48.23 -31.19 -51.31
N PHE A 179 47.11 -30.62 -50.88
CA PHE A 179 46.48 -31.00 -49.61
C PHE A 179 45.99 -32.46 -49.65
N ARG A 180 45.44 -32.92 -50.78
CA ARG A 180 45.19 -34.36 -51.01
C ARG A 180 46.44 -35.23 -50.99
N ARG A 181 47.63 -34.68 -51.30
CA ARG A 181 48.90 -35.42 -51.17
C ARG A 181 49.27 -35.57 -49.70
N TYR A 182 49.20 -34.47 -48.93
CA TYR A 182 49.39 -34.44 -47.48
C TYR A 182 48.42 -35.39 -46.75
N LEU A 183 47.12 -35.35 -47.04
CA LEU A 183 46.13 -36.23 -46.39
C LEU A 183 46.37 -37.72 -46.67
N ARG A 184 46.84 -38.07 -47.88
CA ARG A 184 47.20 -39.46 -48.24
C ARG A 184 48.55 -39.92 -47.70
N TRP A 185 49.43 -39.00 -47.32
CA TRP A 185 50.60 -39.31 -46.49
C TRP A 185 50.17 -39.50 -45.03
N ALA A 186 49.33 -38.61 -44.50
CA ALA A 186 48.84 -38.64 -43.13
C ALA A 186 48.03 -39.90 -42.78
N SER A 187 47.46 -40.58 -43.78
CA SER A 187 46.80 -41.90 -43.60
C SER A 187 47.75 -43.10 -43.58
N THR A 188 49.06 -42.89 -43.82
CA THR A 188 50.09 -43.94 -43.83
C THR A 188 51.07 -43.86 -42.65
N VAL A 189 50.98 -42.81 -41.82
CA VAL A 189 51.81 -42.58 -40.63
C VAL A 189 50.93 -42.55 -39.35
N PRO A 190 51.50 -42.69 -38.14
CA PRO A 190 50.73 -42.53 -36.91
C PRO A 190 50.10 -41.14 -36.79
N ALA A 191 48.90 -41.05 -36.20
CA ALA A 191 48.18 -39.77 -36.06
C ALA A 191 48.73 -38.85 -34.95
N GLY A 192 49.55 -39.37 -34.03
CA GLY A 192 50.01 -38.67 -32.83
C GLY A 192 48.93 -38.49 -31.76
N ASP A 193 49.31 -37.87 -30.64
CA ASP A 193 48.43 -37.68 -29.47
C ASP A 193 47.51 -36.43 -29.55
N ALA A 194 47.63 -35.64 -30.61
CA ALA A 194 46.89 -34.38 -30.75
C ALA A 194 45.43 -34.63 -31.15
N GLN A 195 44.50 -34.09 -30.36
CA GLN A 195 43.06 -34.11 -30.68
C GLN A 195 42.63 -32.79 -31.33
N PRO A 196 41.75 -32.81 -32.36
CA PRO A 196 41.22 -31.58 -32.94
C PRO A 196 40.36 -30.81 -31.95
N VAL A 197 40.48 -29.48 -31.97
CA VAL A 197 39.70 -28.55 -31.15
C VAL A 197 39.08 -27.52 -32.08
N ALA A 198 37.76 -27.33 -32.00
CA ALA A 198 37.07 -26.35 -32.84
C ALA A 198 37.58 -24.92 -32.57
N PRO A 199 37.72 -24.05 -33.58
CA PRO A 199 38.21 -22.69 -33.37
C PRO A 199 37.33 -21.88 -32.41
N ALA A 200 37.86 -21.53 -31.24
CA ALA A 200 37.09 -20.99 -30.10
C ALA A 200 36.44 -19.61 -30.32
N GLN A 201 36.69 -18.96 -31.47
CA GLN A 201 36.12 -17.66 -31.86
C GLN A 201 35.28 -17.73 -33.15
N ALA A 202 35.10 -18.90 -33.75
CA ALA A 202 34.35 -19.04 -35.00
C ALA A 202 32.83 -18.97 -34.79
N ASP A 203 32.12 -18.41 -35.77
CA ASP A 203 30.66 -18.34 -35.81
C ASP A 203 30.02 -19.56 -36.53
N GLU A 204 28.68 -19.63 -36.53
CA GLU A 204 27.93 -20.74 -37.16
C GLU A 204 28.16 -20.84 -38.68
N ALA A 205 28.49 -19.73 -39.36
CA ALA A 205 28.80 -19.73 -40.79
C ALA A 205 30.25 -20.18 -41.07
N GLN A 206 31.22 -19.69 -40.30
CA GLN A 206 32.63 -20.08 -40.41
C GLN A 206 32.85 -21.57 -40.10
N LEU A 207 32.19 -22.10 -39.05
CA LEU A 207 32.20 -23.53 -38.77
C LEU A 207 31.49 -24.34 -39.87
N GLY A 208 30.46 -23.77 -40.51
CA GLY A 208 29.75 -24.36 -41.65
C GLY A 208 30.62 -24.44 -42.92
N GLU A 209 31.35 -23.37 -43.25
CA GLU A 209 32.36 -23.33 -44.32
C GLU A 209 33.46 -24.37 -44.08
N LEU A 210 34.01 -24.42 -42.86
CA LEU A 210 35.06 -25.35 -42.45
C LEU A 210 34.59 -26.80 -42.59
N LYS A 211 33.42 -27.16 -42.02
CA LYS A 211 32.84 -28.50 -42.14
C LYS A 211 32.65 -28.88 -43.61
N THR A 212 32.03 -28.00 -44.41
CA THR A 212 31.75 -28.24 -45.83
C THR A 212 33.05 -28.44 -46.62
N THR A 213 34.07 -27.64 -46.34
CA THR A 213 35.39 -27.73 -46.98
C THR A 213 36.06 -29.07 -46.68
N LEU A 214 36.09 -29.49 -45.41
CA LEU A 214 36.67 -30.79 -45.01
C LEU A 214 35.89 -31.98 -45.62
N GLU A 215 34.56 -31.92 -45.66
CA GLU A 215 33.72 -32.95 -46.28
C GLU A 215 33.89 -33.05 -47.80
N ARG A 216 34.20 -31.96 -48.51
CA ARG A 216 34.52 -31.99 -49.95
C ARG A 216 35.75 -32.85 -50.26
N PHE A 217 36.74 -32.93 -49.35
CA PHE A 217 37.96 -33.73 -49.55
C PHE A 217 37.72 -35.25 -49.48
N ARG A 218 36.75 -35.72 -48.69
CA ARG A 218 36.34 -37.14 -48.53
C ARG A 218 37.42 -38.11 -48.03
N GLU A 219 38.47 -37.62 -47.38
CA GLU A 219 39.55 -38.46 -46.83
C GLU A 219 39.23 -38.93 -45.39
N PRO A 220 39.36 -40.23 -45.06
CA PRO A 220 38.97 -40.76 -43.73
C PRO A 220 39.70 -40.12 -42.54
N VAL A 221 40.94 -39.67 -42.72
CA VAL A 221 41.75 -39.05 -41.66
C VAL A 221 41.18 -37.72 -41.16
N LEU A 222 40.27 -37.09 -41.91
CA LEU A 222 39.58 -35.87 -41.49
C LEU A 222 38.36 -36.13 -40.59
N GLN A 223 37.92 -37.38 -40.40
CA GLN A 223 36.69 -37.67 -39.64
C GLN A 223 36.71 -37.17 -38.18
N PRO A 224 37.81 -37.28 -37.39
CA PRO A 224 37.87 -36.68 -36.05
C PRO A 224 37.67 -35.15 -36.09
N SER A 225 38.29 -34.48 -37.06
CA SER A 225 38.18 -33.03 -37.28
C SER A 225 36.77 -32.62 -37.70
N ILE A 226 36.15 -33.36 -38.62
CA ILE A 226 34.76 -33.14 -39.06
C ILE A 226 33.78 -33.35 -37.89
N ALA A 227 33.98 -34.37 -37.06
CA ALA A 227 33.14 -34.64 -35.90
C ALA A 227 33.21 -33.51 -34.85
N VAL A 228 34.40 -32.97 -34.57
CA VAL A 228 34.57 -31.85 -33.64
C VAL A 228 33.91 -30.57 -34.17
N VAL A 229 34.07 -30.23 -35.45
CA VAL A 229 33.39 -29.07 -36.06
C VAL A 229 31.87 -29.27 -36.11
N ALA A 230 31.39 -30.48 -36.39
CA ALA A 230 29.96 -30.81 -36.34
C ALA A 230 29.38 -30.70 -34.91
N SER A 231 30.14 -31.09 -33.88
CA SER A 231 29.76 -30.92 -32.48
C SER A 231 29.71 -29.44 -32.08
N ALA A 232 30.66 -28.62 -32.52
CA ALA A 232 30.64 -27.18 -32.33
C ALA A 232 29.43 -26.51 -33.01
N LEU A 233 29.11 -26.90 -34.26
CA LEU A 233 27.92 -26.45 -34.97
C LEU A 233 26.62 -26.84 -34.24
N ALA A 234 26.53 -28.07 -33.71
CA ALA A 234 25.39 -28.50 -32.91
C ALA A 234 25.21 -27.62 -31.67
N ALA A 235 26.29 -27.36 -30.92
CA ALA A 235 26.27 -26.49 -29.73
C ALA A 235 25.92 -25.03 -30.06
N HIS A 236 26.36 -24.50 -31.22
CA HIS A 236 25.96 -23.17 -31.70
C HIS A 236 24.46 -23.13 -32.05
N ARG A 237 23.97 -24.12 -32.79
CA ARG A 237 22.54 -24.23 -33.15
C ARG A 237 21.65 -24.40 -31.92
N GLU A 238 22.08 -25.21 -30.94
CA GLU A 238 21.41 -25.36 -29.64
C GLU A 238 21.29 -24.01 -28.93
N ARG A 239 22.40 -23.28 -28.78
CA ARG A 239 22.41 -21.94 -28.16
C ARG A 239 21.55 -20.93 -28.92
N ARG A 240 21.55 -20.95 -30.26
CA ARG A 240 20.73 -20.05 -31.09
C ARG A 240 19.23 -20.36 -30.98
N VAL A 241 18.84 -21.63 -31.11
CA VAL A 241 17.43 -22.04 -31.13
C VAL A 241 16.85 -22.04 -29.71
N LEU A 242 17.45 -22.78 -28.79
CA LEU A 242 16.92 -22.97 -27.44
C LEU A 242 17.26 -21.78 -26.54
N GLY A 243 18.48 -21.26 -26.59
CA GLY A 243 18.86 -20.04 -25.86
C GLY A 243 18.18 -18.76 -26.40
N GLY A 244 17.65 -18.81 -27.62
CA GLY A 244 16.75 -17.78 -28.16
C GLY A 244 15.28 -17.94 -27.73
N ILE A 245 14.92 -19.02 -27.02
CA ILE A 245 13.59 -19.24 -26.45
C ILE A 245 13.64 -19.09 -24.93
N GLY A 246 14.49 -19.87 -24.26
CA GLY A 246 14.55 -20.00 -22.80
C GLY A 246 15.97 -20.29 -22.30
N ARG A 247 16.09 -21.04 -21.19
CA ARG A 247 17.37 -21.29 -20.53
C ARG A 247 17.95 -22.66 -20.88
N LEU A 248 19.26 -22.73 -21.04
CA LEU A 248 20.04 -23.94 -21.30
C LEU A 248 20.97 -24.25 -20.12
N GLY A 249 21.26 -25.53 -19.90
CA GLY A 249 22.27 -25.96 -18.93
C GLY A 249 21.85 -25.72 -17.49
N LEU A 250 20.69 -26.28 -17.11
CA LEU A 250 20.03 -26.09 -15.82
C LEU A 250 20.81 -26.71 -14.65
N ARG A 251 21.82 -26.01 -14.16
CA ARG A 251 22.38 -26.23 -12.81
C ARG A 251 21.51 -25.53 -11.77
N ALA A 252 21.36 -26.13 -10.59
CA ALA A 252 20.71 -25.46 -9.47
C ALA A 252 21.38 -24.11 -9.17
N SER A 253 20.57 -23.08 -8.91
CA SER A 253 21.05 -21.77 -8.46
C SER A 253 21.83 -21.91 -7.14
N PRO A 254 22.83 -21.05 -6.86
CA PRO A 254 23.66 -21.13 -5.64
C PRO A 254 22.92 -20.83 -4.33
N SER A 255 21.61 -20.60 -4.37
CA SER A 255 20.75 -20.53 -3.19
C SER A 255 20.66 -21.91 -2.53
N PRO A 256 20.79 -22.02 -1.19
CA PRO A 256 20.67 -23.32 -0.52
C PRO A 256 19.32 -23.97 -0.82
N ARG A 257 19.36 -25.24 -1.23
CA ARG A 257 18.20 -26.13 -1.33
C ARG A 257 18.21 -27.05 -0.12
N PHE A 258 17.02 -27.35 0.40
CA PHE A 258 16.83 -28.22 1.56
C PHE A 258 16.09 -29.46 1.10
N GLY A 259 16.60 -30.63 1.46
CA GLY A 259 16.04 -31.93 1.12
C GLY A 259 15.63 -32.71 2.35
N TYR A 260 14.91 -33.79 2.17
CA TYR A 260 14.55 -34.77 3.21
C TYR A 260 14.47 -36.15 2.54
N ASP A 261 14.51 -37.24 3.30
CA ASP A 261 14.69 -38.59 2.75
C ASP A 261 13.70 -38.89 1.60
N ALA A 262 12.39 -38.73 1.86
CA ALA A 262 11.35 -38.93 0.85
C ALA A 262 11.41 -37.96 -0.37
N LEU A 263 12.13 -36.84 -0.28
CA LEU A 263 12.40 -35.97 -1.44
C LEU A 263 13.55 -36.54 -2.31
N HIS A 264 14.54 -37.18 -1.68
CA HIS A 264 15.63 -37.87 -2.39
C HIS A 264 15.13 -39.17 -3.01
N ASP A 265 14.34 -39.96 -2.27
CA ASP A 265 13.66 -41.16 -2.77
C ASP A 265 12.84 -40.85 -4.04
N ALA A 266 12.11 -39.73 -4.05
CA ALA A 266 11.35 -39.26 -5.21
C ALA A 266 12.25 -38.78 -6.37
N VAL A 267 13.44 -38.21 -6.10
CA VAL A 267 14.42 -37.90 -7.16
C VAL A 267 14.98 -39.18 -7.78
N ASP A 268 15.25 -40.23 -6.98
CA ASP A 268 15.68 -41.54 -7.50
C ASP A 268 14.57 -42.25 -8.29
N GLU A 269 13.31 -42.20 -7.83
CA GLU A 269 12.15 -42.74 -8.56
C GLU A 269 12.03 -42.08 -9.95
N LEU A 270 12.03 -40.74 -10.00
CA LEU A 270 11.86 -39.98 -11.23
C LEU A 270 13.06 -40.10 -12.18
N HIS A 271 14.27 -40.27 -11.63
CA HIS A 271 15.46 -40.60 -12.43
C HIS A 271 15.30 -41.98 -13.10
N GLY A 272 14.86 -43.00 -12.34
CA GLY A 272 14.57 -44.33 -12.86
C GLY A 272 13.48 -44.36 -13.94
N LEU A 273 12.47 -43.49 -13.85
CA LEU A 273 11.45 -43.33 -14.89
C LEU A 273 11.99 -42.68 -16.18
N LEU A 274 13.03 -41.83 -16.09
CA LEU A 274 13.63 -41.15 -17.25
C LEU A 274 14.69 -42.00 -17.98
N ASP A 275 15.45 -42.87 -17.30
CA ASP A 275 16.38 -43.79 -17.97
C ASP A 275 15.72 -45.10 -18.46
N ALA A 276 14.43 -45.30 -18.16
CA ALA A 276 13.63 -46.40 -18.68
C ALA A 276 13.80 -46.59 -20.21
N PRO A 277 13.66 -47.81 -20.75
CA PRO A 277 13.92 -48.08 -22.17
C PRO A 277 12.95 -47.38 -23.13
N ALA A 278 11.76 -47.01 -22.64
CA ALA A 278 10.77 -46.19 -23.32
C ALA A 278 10.19 -45.18 -22.30
N PRO A 279 10.92 -44.11 -21.98
CA PRO A 279 10.53 -43.16 -20.94
C PRO A 279 9.39 -42.26 -21.43
N ARG A 280 8.60 -41.73 -20.50
CA ARG A 280 7.48 -40.82 -20.79
C ARG A 280 7.73 -39.44 -20.18
N PRO A 281 7.12 -38.38 -20.74
CA PRO A 281 6.93 -37.13 -20.05
C PRO A 281 6.35 -37.29 -18.65
N LEU A 282 6.88 -36.51 -17.70
CA LEU A 282 6.47 -36.57 -16.29
C LEU A 282 5.65 -35.34 -15.92
N LEU A 283 4.63 -35.52 -15.08
CA LEU A 283 3.88 -34.43 -14.45
C LEU A 283 3.99 -34.52 -12.93
N LEU A 284 4.59 -33.50 -12.32
CA LEU A 284 4.64 -33.34 -10.87
C LEU A 284 3.35 -32.70 -10.38
N VAL A 285 2.44 -33.54 -9.89
CA VAL A 285 1.15 -33.12 -9.35
C VAL A 285 1.33 -32.80 -7.86
N GLY A 286 1.12 -31.54 -7.47
CA GLY A 286 1.22 -31.14 -6.06
C GLY A 286 0.91 -29.68 -5.85
N GLU A 287 0.61 -29.29 -4.61
CA GLU A 287 0.18 -27.92 -4.31
C GLU A 287 1.33 -26.89 -4.37
N PRO A 288 1.04 -25.59 -4.45
CA PRO A 288 2.06 -24.54 -4.33
C PRO A 288 2.73 -24.57 -2.95
N GLY A 289 4.06 -24.74 -2.93
CA GLY A 289 4.87 -24.74 -1.70
C GLY A 289 5.46 -26.09 -1.29
N VAL A 290 4.99 -27.23 -1.83
CA VAL A 290 5.41 -28.57 -1.40
C VAL A 290 6.84 -28.99 -1.79
N GLY A 291 7.54 -28.16 -2.58
CA GLY A 291 8.93 -28.44 -2.99
C GLY A 291 9.12 -28.98 -4.41
N LYS A 292 8.07 -29.07 -5.24
CA LYS A 292 8.13 -29.54 -6.65
C LYS A 292 9.35 -28.99 -7.42
N SER A 293 9.51 -27.66 -7.46
CA SER A 293 10.63 -27.00 -8.15
C SER A 293 12.00 -27.33 -7.56
N THR A 294 12.09 -27.59 -6.25
CA THR A 294 13.33 -28.03 -5.58
C THR A 294 13.71 -29.43 -6.01
N LEU A 295 12.74 -30.36 -6.05
CA LEU A 295 12.94 -31.71 -6.55
C LEU A 295 13.32 -31.72 -8.04
N LEU A 296 12.76 -30.81 -8.86
CA LEU A 296 13.22 -30.62 -10.24
C LEU A 296 14.64 -30.05 -10.33
N ASP A 297 15.01 -29.08 -9.49
CA ASP A 297 16.38 -28.55 -9.48
C ASP A 297 17.41 -29.65 -9.12
N LEU A 298 17.06 -30.56 -8.20
CA LEU A 298 17.88 -31.71 -7.81
C LEU A 298 17.99 -32.74 -8.96
N LEU A 299 16.85 -33.15 -9.54
CA LEU A 299 16.79 -34.05 -10.68
C LEU A 299 17.57 -33.49 -11.88
N CYS A 300 17.36 -32.21 -12.23
CA CYS A 300 18.11 -31.53 -13.27
C CYS A 300 19.61 -31.46 -12.97
N THR A 301 20.03 -31.23 -11.73
CA THR A 301 21.46 -31.19 -11.41
C THR A 301 22.13 -32.56 -11.67
N ARG A 302 21.49 -33.66 -11.26
CA ARG A 302 21.95 -35.03 -11.55
C ARG A 302 22.00 -35.33 -13.05
N LEU A 303 20.91 -35.07 -13.78
CA LEU A 303 20.86 -35.27 -15.23
C LEU A 303 21.88 -34.40 -15.98
N HIS A 304 22.16 -33.19 -15.50
CA HIS A 304 23.19 -32.32 -16.09
C HIS A 304 24.60 -32.89 -15.93
N ASP A 305 24.94 -33.40 -14.75
CA ASP A 305 26.26 -34.02 -14.51
C ASP A 305 26.39 -35.40 -15.21
N GLU A 306 25.27 -36.05 -15.55
CA GLU A 306 25.17 -37.18 -16.49
C GLU A 306 25.23 -36.76 -17.98
N GLY A 307 25.33 -35.46 -18.29
CA GLY A 307 25.50 -34.94 -19.64
C GLY A 307 24.23 -34.68 -20.46
N TRP A 308 23.04 -34.67 -19.85
CA TRP A 308 21.78 -34.43 -20.56
C TRP A 308 21.64 -32.97 -21.04
N LEU A 309 21.03 -32.79 -22.22
CA LEU A 309 20.62 -31.47 -22.73
C LEU A 309 19.37 -30.99 -21.98
N LEU A 310 19.57 -30.16 -20.95
CA LEU A 310 18.49 -29.58 -20.17
C LEU A 310 18.09 -28.18 -20.66
N PHE A 311 16.79 -27.99 -20.86
CA PHE A 311 16.18 -26.78 -21.40
C PHE A 311 14.96 -26.37 -20.56
N GLU A 312 14.88 -25.12 -20.10
CA GLU A 312 13.74 -24.56 -19.35
C GLU A 312 13.07 -23.46 -20.17
N ALA A 313 11.79 -23.63 -20.47
CA ALA A 313 10.96 -22.60 -21.11
C ALA A 313 9.49 -22.78 -20.73
N SER A 314 8.85 -21.68 -20.31
CA SER A 314 7.41 -21.62 -20.12
C SER A 314 6.68 -21.44 -21.46
N ALA A 315 5.35 -21.58 -21.42
CA ALA A 315 4.48 -21.24 -22.55
C ALA A 315 4.60 -19.77 -22.99
N ALA A 316 5.03 -18.85 -22.11
CA ALA A 316 5.24 -17.44 -22.46
C ALA A 316 6.56 -17.23 -23.21
N ASP A 317 7.61 -17.95 -22.84
CA ASP A 317 8.95 -17.87 -23.45
C ASP A 317 8.92 -18.37 -24.91
N VAL A 318 8.19 -19.46 -25.16
CA VAL A 318 7.92 -20.00 -26.52
C VAL A 318 7.20 -18.98 -27.42
N LEU A 319 6.27 -18.21 -26.87
CA LEU A 319 5.52 -17.16 -27.59
C LEU A 319 6.30 -15.84 -27.75
N ALA A 320 7.38 -15.63 -26.99
CA ALA A 320 8.03 -14.33 -26.88
C ALA A 320 8.53 -13.81 -28.25
N GLY A 321 8.00 -12.68 -28.69
CA GLY A 321 8.39 -12.02 -29.94
C GLY A 321 7.76 -12.60 -31.22
N GLN A 322 6.84 -13.56 -31.14
CA GLN A 322 6.06 -14.02 -32.31
C GLN A 322 4.90 -13.06 -32.60
N LYS A 323 4.59 -12.82 -33.88
CA LYS A 323 3.49 -11.95 -34.33
C LYS A 323 2.54 -12.65 -35.31
N TYR A 324 2.99 -13.68 -36.01
CA TYR A 324 2.22 -14.39 -37.02
C TYR A 324 2.16 -15.90 -36.73
N ILE A 325 1.03 -16.53 -37.03
CA ILE A 325 0.69 -17.90 -36.63
C ILE A 325 1.76 -18.92 -37.05
N GLY A 326 2.24 -18.83 -38.30
CA GLY A 326 3.25 -19.74 -38.83
C GLY A 326 4.66 -19.59 -38.23
N GLU A 327 4.96 -18.48 -37.56
CA GLU A 327 6.23 -18.29 -36.85
C GLU A 327 6.31 -19.23 -35.65
N LEU A 328 5.23 -19.31 -34.86
CA LEU A 328 5.14 -20.20 -33.68
C LEU A 328 5.30 -21.67 -34.07
N GLU A 329 4.60 -22.14 -35.11
CA GLU A 329 4.78 -23.51 -35.60
C GLU A 329 6.20 -23.77 -36.14
N GLY A 330 6.79 -22.79 -36.85
CA GLY A 330 8.17 -22.88 -37.33
C GLY A 330 9.18 -23.00 -36.19
N ARG A 331 9.03 -22.15 -35.16
CA ARG A 331 9.89 -22.10 -33.99
C ARG A 331 9.77 -23.35 -33.12
N LEU A 332 8.55 -23.85 -32.90
CA LEU A 332 8.32 -25.14 -32.25
C LEU A 332 8.96 -26.29 -33.04
N ARG A 333 8.86 -26.28 -34.36
CA ARG A 333 9.50 -27.28 -35.23
C ARG A 333 11.03 -27.25 -35.13
N GLU A 334 11.66 -26.07 -35.05
CA GLU A 334 13.10 -25.95 -34.76
C GLU A 334 13.45 -26.42 -33.34
N MET A 335 12.67 -26.05 -32.33
CA MET A 335 12.86 -26.47 -30.93
C MET A 335 12.82 -28.00 -30.79
N LEU A 336 11.78 -28.63 -31.34
CA LEU A 336 11.61 -30.09 -31.35
C LEU A 336 12.77 -30.78 -32.10
N ALA A 337 13.21 -30.24 -33.24
CA ALA A 337 14.32 -30.79 -34.00
C ALA A 337 15.68 -30.73 -33.28
N VAL A 338 15.84 -29.86 -32.26
CA VAL A 338 17.02 -29.84 -31.39
C VAL A 338 16.85 -30.78 -30.18
N LEU A 339 15.64 -30.85 -29.61
CA LEU A 339 15.31 -31.71 -28.46
C LEU A 339 15.16 -33.19 -28.82
N HIS A 340 15.01 -33.56 -30.09
CA HIS A 340 14.87 -34.93 -30.56
C HIS A 340 16.17 -35.77 -30.40
N ARG A 341 16.43 -36.25 -29.18
CA ARG A 341 17.54 -37.14 -28.79
C ARG A 341 17.21 -37.84 -27.45
N ARG A 342 17.85 -38.99 -27.15
CA ARG A 342 17.58 -39.76 -25.92
C ARG A 342 17.82 -38.94 -24.63
N GLN A 343 18.92 -38.20 -24.56
CA GLN A 343 19.31 -37.42 -23.38
C GLN A 343 19.01 -35.93 -23.56
N ALA A 344 17.73 -35.57 -23.73
CA ALA A 344 17.26 -34.20 -23.69
C ALA A 344 15.97 -34.10 -22.88
N LEU A 345 15.80 -33.01 -22.13
CA LEU A 345 14.65 -32.80 -21.26
C LEU A 345 14.20 -31.33 -21.28
N TRP A 346 12.92 -31.12 -21.58
CA TRP A 346 12.29 -29.80 -21.47
C TRP A 346 11.58 -29.65 -20.12
N ARG A 347 12.07 -28.75 -19.26
CA ARG A 347 11.39 -28.34 -18.03
C ARG A 347 10.35 -27.26 -18.34
N VAL A 348 9.12 -27.47 -17.87
CA VAL A 348 8.00 -26.52 -17.99
C VAL A 348 7.48 -26.13 -16.61
N PRO A 349 7.86 -24.96 -16.06
CA PRO A 349 7.49 -24.54 -14.70
C PRO A 349 5.97 -24.33 -14.50
N ASP A 350 5.25 -23.88 -15.52
CA ASP A 350 3.79 -23.69 -15.51
C ASP A 350 3.15 -24.56 -16.61
N PHE A 351 3.13 -25.89 -16.42
CA PHE A 351 2.74 -26.81 -17.51
C PHE A 351 1.31 -26.57 -18.01
N PHE A 352 0.38 -26.26 -17.11
CA PHE A 352 -1.04 -26.09 -17.46
C PHE A 352 -1.30 -24.92 -18.43
N ASP A 353 -0.39 -23.95 -18.51
CA ASP A 353 -0.50 -22.85 -19.47
C ASP A 353 -0.36 -23.32 -20.92
N LEU A 354 0.38 -24.40 -21.20
CA LEU A 354 0.54 -24.96 -22.55
C LEU A 354 -0.79 -25.42 -23.15
N LEU A 355 -1.78 -25.77 -22.33
CA LEU A 355 -3.11 -26.21 -22.78
C LEU A 355 -3.90 -25.08 -23.46
N HIS A 356 -3.62 -23.81 -23.14
CA HIS A 356 -4.41 -22.66 -23.60
C HIS A 356 -3.58 -21.60 -24.34
N LYS A 357 -2.35 -21.32 -23.89
CA LYS A 357 -1.46 -20.35 -24.55
C LYS A 357 -1.03 -20.89 -25.91
N GLY A 358 -1.08 -20.02 -26.91
CA GLY A 358 -0.92 -20.36 -28.34
C GLY A 358 -2.24 -20.43 -29.13
N SER A 359 -3.40 -20.59 -28.45
CA SER A 359 -4.70 -20.57 -29.14
C SER A 359 -5.11 -19.16 -29.61
N HIS A 360 -5.99 -19.11 -30.60
CA HIS A 360 -6.54 -17.87 -31.16
C HIS A 360 -7.99 -18.07 -31.64
N SER A 361 -8.69 -17.00 -31.98
CA SER A 361 -10.13 -17.02 -32.35
C SER A 361 -10.53 -18.07 -33.41
N ASN A 362 -9.63 -18.39 -34.34
CA ASN A 362 -9.87 -19.35 -35.42
C ASN A 362 -9.38 -20.78 -35.13
N ASP A 363 -8.71 -21.03 -33.99
CA ASP A 363 -8.18 -22.35 -33.60
C ASP A 363 -7.94 -22.41 -32.07
N PRO A 364 -8.69 -23.23 -31.32
CA PRO A 364 -8.59 -23.32 -29.87
C PRO A 364 -7.40 -24.18 -29.38
N ARG A 365 -6.55 -24.70 -30.28
CA ARG A 365 -5.39 -25.53 -29.92
C ARG A 365 -4.30 -24.72 -29.20
N GLY A 366 -3.83 -25.21 -28.06
CA GLY A 366 -2.70 -24.65 -27.33
C GLY A 366 -1.36 -25.20 -27.83
N ILE A 367 -0.24 -24.67 -27.31
CA ILE A 367 1.11 -25.22 -27.58
C ILE A 367 1.18 -26.73 -27.25
N LEU A 368 0.45 -27.19 -26.21
CA LEU A 368 0.35 -28.60 -25.86
C LEU A 368 -0.13 -29.44 -27.04
N ASP A 369 -1.17 -29.02 -27.76
CA ASP A 369 -1.72 -29.73 -28.91
C ASP A 369 -0.76 -29.78 -30.11
N LEU A 370 0.21 -28.85 -30.17
CA LEU A 370 1.26 -28.82 -31.19
C LEU A 370 2.43 -29.75 -30.86
N VAL A 371 2.70 -30.03 -29.57
CA VAL A 371 3.79 -30.92 -29.13
C VAL A 371 3.34 -32.34 -28.79
N LEU A 372 2.05 -32.57 -28.51
CA LEU A 372 1.47 -33.90 -28.26
C LEU A 372 1.86 -34.94 -29.34
N PRO A 373 1.87 -34.64 -30.66
CA PRO A 373 2.28 -35.62 -31.66
C PRO A 373 3.75 -36.06 -31.54
N ALA A 374 4.65 -35.21 -31.02
CA ALA A 374 6.05 -35.59 -30.76
C ALA A 374 6.16 -36.48 -29.51
N ILE A 375 5.35 -36.20 -28.48
CA ILE A 375 5.22 -37.04 -27.29
C ILE A 375 4.69 -38.44 -27.65
N GLU A 376 3.64 -38.51 -28.48
CA GLU A 376 3.05 -39.78 -28.96
C GLU A 376 4.04 -40.66 -29.74
N ARG A 377 5.06 -40.07 -30.36
CA ARG A 377 6.15 -40.78 -31.07
C ARG A 377 7.38 -41.05 -30.20
N GLY A 378 7.40 -40.61 -28.94
CA GLY A 378 8.58 -40.72 -28.06
C GLY A 378 9.74 -39.81 -28.47
N GLU A 379 9.47 -38.74 -29.24
CA GLU A 379 10.49 -37.83 -29.78
C GLU A 379 10.84 -36.68 -28.83
N LEU A 380 10.02 -36.46 -27.80
CA LEU A 380 10.14 -35.36 -26.83
C LEU A 380 9.90 -35.88 -25.41
N LEU A 381 10.90 -35.67 -24.52
CA LEU A 381 10.72 -35.77 -23.08
C LEU A 381 10.58 -34.37 -22.47
N LEU A 382 9.65 -34.22 -21.54
CA LEU A 382 9.47 -33.02 -20.75
C LEU A 382 9.09 -33.37 -19.31
N VAL A 383 9.31 -32.44 -18.38
CA VAL A 383 8.73 -32.49 -17.03
C VAL A 383 7.96 -31.20 -16.75
N GLY A 384 6.70 -31.35 -16.36
CA GLY A 384 5.81 -30.24 -16.04
C GLY A 384 5.45 -30.19 -14.56
N GLU A 385 5.43 -28.99 -13.96
CA GLU A 385 4.79 -28.79 -12.65
C GLU A 385 3.30 -28.43 -12.82
N ILE A 386 2.43 -29.00 -11.99
CA ILE A 386 0.97 -28.81 -12.06
C ILE A 386 0.28 -28.97 -10.69
N THR A 387 -0.82 -28.26 -10.42
CA THR A 387 -1.63 -28.49 -9.21
C THR A 387 -2.59 -29.69 -9.38
N PRO A 388 -3.08 -30.33 -8.31
CA PRO A 388 -4.12 -31.36 -8.40
C PRO A 388 -5.38 -30.89 -9.14
N GLN A 389 -5.80 -29.64 -8.92
CA GLN A 389 -6.95 -29.03 -9.59
C GLN A 389 -6.70 -28.81 -11.10
N GLN A 390 -5.50 -28.36 -11.47
CA GLN A 390 -5.08 -28.25 -12.87
C GLN A 390 -4.97 -29.62 -13.55
N HIS A 391 -4.43 -30.62 -12.87
CA HIS A 391 -4.34 -31.98 -13.39
C HIS A 391 -5.73 -32.57 -13.68
N ALA A 392 -6.69 -32.40 -12.76
CA ALA A 392 -8.08 -32.79 -13.01
C ALA A 392 -8.68 -32.07 -14.24
N LYS A 393 -8.46 -30.75 -14.38
CA LYS A 393 -8.89 -29.99 -15.57
C LYS A 393 -8.22 -30.45 -16.85
N LEU A 394 -6.93 -30.81 -16.82
CA LEU A 394 -6.17 -31.30 -17.96
C LEU A 394 -6.77 -32.61 -18.47
N LEU A 395 -7.06 -33.56 -17.58
CA LEU A 395 -7.66 -34.84 -17.96
C LEU A 395 -9.10 -34.69 -18.47
N LEU A 396 -9.87 -33.72 -17.97
CA LEU A 396 -11.19 -33.40 -18.52
C LEU A 396 -11.10 -32.77 -19.93
N ALA A 397 -10.13 -31.88 -20.17
CA ALA A 397 -9.95 -31.21 -21.45
C ALA A 397 -9.25 -32.06 -22.52
N ARG A 398 -8.38 -32.99 -22.10
CA ARG A 398 -7.59 -33.90 -22.96
C ARG A 398 -7.45 -35.29 -22.30
N PRO A 399 -8.48 -36.16 -22.37
CA PRO A 399 -8.45 -37.49 -21.75
C PRO A 399 -7.28 -38.40 -22.21
N GLY A 400 -6.71 -38.15 -23.39
CA GLY A 400 -5.51 -38.84 -23.87
C GLY A 400 -4.25 -38.58 -23.03
N ALA A 401 -4.16 -37.45 -22.32
CA ALA A 401 -3.00 -37.11 -21.50
C ALA A 401 -2.69 -38.17 -20.43
N ALA A 402 -3.73 -38.82 -19.86
CA ALA A 402 -3.59 -39.92 -18.89
C ALA A 402 -2.89 -41.19 -19.43
N ARG A 403 -2.53 -41.23 -20.72
CA ARG A 403 -1.75 -42.32 -21.35
C ARG A 403 -0.37 -41.87 -21.86
N LEU A 404 -0.13 -40.57 -21.90
CA LEU A 404 1.06 -39.94 -22.50
C LEU A 404 1.98 -39.31 -21.47
N PHE A 405 1.44 -38.98 -20.28
CA PHE A 405 2.19 -38.46 -19.14
C PHE A 405 2.07 -39.42 -17.96
N ASP A 406 3.18 -39.70 -17.29
CA ASP A 406 3.16 -40.36 -15.99
C ASP A 406 3.10 -39.28 -14.90
N ALA A 407 2.08 -39.35 -14.04
CA ALA A 407 1.78 -38.34 -13.04
C ALA A 407 2.26 -38.78 -11.65
N HIS A 408 3.35 -38.19 -11.16
CA HIS A 408 3.90 -38.43 -9.83
C HIS A 408 3.37 -37.36 -8.86
N ALA A 409 2.87 -37.80 -7.70
CA ALA A 409 2.15 -36.95 -6.76
C ALA A 409 3.02 -36.57 -5.54
N LEU A 410 3.44 -35.31 -5.44
CA LEU A 410 4.25 -34.82 -4.33
C LEU A 410 3.36 -34.26 -3.21
N ALA A 411 3.33 -34.95 -2.07
CA ALA A 411 2.65 -34.53 -0.86
C ALA A 411 3.38 -33.36 -0.14
N PRO A 412 2.69 -32.57 0.69
CA PRO A 412 3.35 -31.65 1.62
C PRO A 412 4.25 -32.38 2.61
N ALA A 413 5.34 -31.74 3.04
CA ALA A 413 6.24 -32.32 4.05
C ALA A 413 5.51 -32.55 5.39
N ASP A 414 5.77 -33.71 6.02
CA ASP A 414 5.24 -34.03 7.35
C ASP A 414 5.97 -33.29 8.48
N GLY A 415 5.54 -33.51 9.73
CA GLY A 415 6.12 -32.82 10.89
C GLY A 415 7.60 -33.15 11.18
N ALA A 416 8.10 -34.31 10.76
CA ALA A 416 9.49 -34.71 10.95
C ALA A 416 10.37 -34.17 9.82
N ALA A 417 9.94 -34.34 8.56
CA ALA A 417 10.59 -33.79 7.39
C ALA A 417 10.67 -32.25 7.45
N LEU A 418 9.59 -31.58 7.89
CA LEU A 418 9.56 -30.13 8.10
C LEU A 418 10.54 -29.69 9.18
N ALA A 419 10.69 -30.45 10.27
CA ALA A 419 11.60 -30.11 11.35
C ALA A 419 13.08 -30.19 10.91
N ASP A 420 13.50 -31.21 10.15
CA ASP A 420 14.87 -31.21 9.63
C ASP A 420 15.07 -30.19 8.49
N VAL A 421 14.10 -29.99 7.59
CA VAL A 421 14.19 -28.92 6.57
C VAL A 421 14.36 -27.54 7.23
N ALA A 422 13.65 -27.27 8.33
CA ALA A 422 13.80 -26.05 9.13
C ALA A 422 15.18 -25.98 9.82
N ALA A 423 15.70 -27.11 10.31
CA ALA A 423 17.03 -27.19 10.90
C ALA A 423 18.16 -27.04 9.85
N GLN A 424 17.98 -27.54 8.63
CA GLN A 424 18.87 -27.27 7.49
C GLN A 424 18.86 -25.80 7.10
N TRP A 425 17.68 -25.16 7.08
CA TRP A 425 17.57 -23.71 6.88
C TRP A 425 18.33 -22.94 7.97
N ALA A 426 18.18 -23.30 9.24
CA ALA A 426 18.90 -22.66 10.34
C ALA A 426 20.44 -22.82 10.21
N ARG A 427 20.92 -24.02 9.84
CA ARG A 427 22.34 -24.28 9.54
C ARG A 427 22.86 -23.40 8.39
N ALA A 428 22.10 -23.30 7.29
CA ALA A 428 22.46 -22.49 6.14
C ALA A 428 22.34 -20.97 6.38
N ALA A 429 21.41 -20.54 7.24
CA ALA A 429 21.29 -19.16 7.68
C ALA A 429 22.48 -18.74 8.57
N ALA A 430 22.87 -19.59 9.53
CA ALA A 430 24.03 -19.36 10.38
C ALA A 430 25.34 -19.29 9.57
N GLY A 431 25.50 -20.18 8.58
CA GLY A 431 26.64 -20.13 7.64
C GLY A 431 26.69 -18.86 6.78
N ARG A 432 25.53 -18.32 6.35
CA ARG A 432 25.45 -17.03 5.65
C ARG A 432 25.77 -15.83 6.54
N CYS A 433 25.42 -15.88 7.83
CA CYS A 433 25.53 -14.75 8.75
C CYS A 433 26.81 -14.77 9.62
N GLY A 434 27.57 -15.87 9.61
CA GLY A 434 28.76 -16.05 10.45
C GLY A 434 28.50 -16.22 11.95
N ARG A 435 27.23 -16.41 12.34
CA ARG A 435 26.76 -16.54 13.73
C ARG A 435 25.39 -17.21 13.76
N ASP A 436 24.99 -17.74 14.92
CA ASP A 436 23.66 -18.33 15.10
C ASP A 436 22.53 -17.32 14.81
N VAL A 437 21.54 -17.77 14.03
CA VAL A 437 20.43 -16.95 13.52
C VAL A 437 19.13 -17.16 14.28
N VAL A 438 18.85 -18.38 14.76
CA VAL A 438 17.60 -18.72 15.45
C VAL A 438 17.84 -19.92 16.37
N ASP A 439 17.14 -19.98 17.51
CA ASP A 439 17.18 -21.14 18.40
C ASP A 439 16.07 -22.17 18.05
N ALA A 440 16.18 -23.39 18.59
CA ALA A 440 15.22 -24.46 18.28
C ALA A 440 13.79 -24.19 18.79
N GLY A 441 13.61 -23.39 19.85
CA GLY A 441 12.31 -22.96 20.35
C GLY A 441 11.65 -21.95 19.41
N THR A 442 12.36 -20.88 19.05
CA THR A 442 11.87 -19.89 18.07
C THR A 442 11.64 -20.53 16.69
N LEU A 443 12.49 -21.46 16.27
CA LEU A 443 12.27 -22.23 15.03
C LEU A 443 10.95 -23.04 15.08
N SER A 444 10.67 -23.72 16.20
CA SER A 444 9.41 -24.44 16.41
C SER A 444 8.20 -23.49 16.46
N GLU A 445 8.35 -22.32 17.06
CA GLU A 445 7.33 -21.27 17.04
C GLU A 445 7.08 -20.71 15.63
N ALA A 446 8.11 -20.57 14.80
CA ALA A 446 7.96 -20.13 13.41
C ALA A 446 7.08 -21.10 12.61
N LEU A 447 7.25 -22.42 12.75
CA LEU A 447 6.38 -23.42 12.12
C LEU A 447 4.92 -23.27 12.58
N ARG A 448 4.71 -23.09 13.89
CA ARG A 448 3.39 -22.90 14.51
C ARG A 448 2.71 -21.62 14.03
N ILE A 449 3.43 -20.50 14.00
CA ILE A 449 2.95 -19.19 13.53
C ILE A 449 2.64 -19.24 12.04
N ALA A 450 3.51 -19.84 11.22
CA ALA A 450 3.30 -19.96 9.79
C ALA A 450 2.02 -20.78 9.49
N ALA A 451 1.80 -21.89 10.19
CA ALA A 451 0.58 -22.68 10.09
C ALA A 451 -0.69 -21.93 10.57
N GLN A 452 -0.57 -21.11 11.63
CA GLN A 452 -1.68 -20.35 12.20
C GLN A 452 -2.12 -19.19 11.29
N TYR A 453 -1.18 -18.42 10.72
CA TYR A 453 -1.47 -17.22 9.95
C TYR A 453 -1.50 -17.43 8.44
N PHE A 454 -0.97 -18.55 7.92
CA PHE A 454 -0.98 -18.85 6.48
C PHE A 454 -1.46 -20.28 6.14
N PRO A 455 -2.58 -20.78 6.72
CA PRO A 455 -3.04 -22.17 6.55
C PRO A 455 -3.23 -22.63 5.09
N ASP A 456 -3.43 -21.70 4.16
CA ASP A 456 -3.66 -21.92 2.72
C ASP A 456 -2.39 -22.36 1.96
N GLN A 457 -1.22 -22.09 2.54
CA GLN A 457 0.09 -22.41 1.95
C GLN A 457 0.58 -23.76 2.48
N HIS A 458 1.34 -24.47 1.65
CA HIS A 458 1.76 -25.84 1.93
C HIS A 458 3.23 -25.91 2.35
N GLU A 459 3.55 -26.91 3.17
CA GLU A 459 4.90 -27.12 3.72
C GLU A 459 5.79 -27.92 2.76
N PRO A 460 7.11 -27.62 2.70
CA PRO A 460 7.85 -26.73 3.61
C PRO A 460 7.87 -25.24 3.19
N GLY A 461 7.35 -24.89 2.01
CA GLY A 461 7.46 -23.54 1.46
C GLY A 461 6.75 -22.45 2.26
N ARG A 462 5.69 -22.79 3.01
CA ARG A 462 5.00 -21.87 3.93
C ARG A 462 5.92 -21.41 5.06
N SER A 463 6.46 -22.35 5.83
CA SER A 463 7.31 -22.06 6.98
C SER A 463 8.66 -21.46 6.60
N LEU A 464 9.33 -22.01 5.58
CA LEU A 464 10.61 -21.49 5.09
C LEU A 464 10.49 -20.02 4.65
N ARG A 465 9.37 -19.63 4.00
CA ARG A 465 9.18 -18.24 3.60
C ARG A 465 9.04 -17.30 4.80
N LEU A 466 8.31 -17.68 5.86
CA LEU A 466 8.26 -16.85 7.07
C LEU A 466 9.65 -16.68 7.70
N LEU A 467 10.47 -17.74 7.69
CA LEU A 467 11.84 -17.70 8.23
C LEU A 467 12.76 -16.77 7.40
N ASP A 468 12.76 -16.87 6.06
CA ASP A 468 13.52 -15.96 5.18
C ASP A 468 12.96 -14.52 5.19
N ASP A 469 11.64 -14.32 5.26
CA ASP A 469 11.02 -13.00 5.46
C ASP A 469 11.55 -12.37 6.77
N THR A 470 11.53 -13.13 7.87
CA THR A 470 11.96 -12.66 9.19
C THR A 470 13.46 -12.39 9.25
N LEU A 471 14.30 -13.25 8.66
CA LEU A 471 15.74 -13.05 8.58
C LEU A 471 16.08 -11.80 7.77
N SER A 472 15.36 -11.56 6.66
CA SER A 472 15.54 -10.36 5.85
C SER A 472 15.26 -9.08 6.63
N LEU A 473 14.23 -9.07 7.48
CA LEU A 473 13.89 -7.93 8.36
C LEU A 473 14.81 -7.78 9.57
N ALA A 474 15.36 -8.88 10.11
CA ALA A 474 16.36 -8.85 11.17
C ALA A 474 17.70 -8.27 10.68
N LEU A 475 18.09 -8.57 9.43
CA LEU A 475 19.31 -8.08 8.78
C LEU A 475 19.21 -6.62 8.29
N GLN A 476 18.00 -6.07 8.14
CA GLN A 476 17.77 -4.66 7.76
C GLN A 476 17.85 -3.68 8.94
N GLN A 477 18.03 -4.17 10.17
CA GLN A 477 18.17 -3.34 11.36
C GLN A 477 19.64 -2.99 11.62
N GLU A 478 19.89 -1.80 12.17
CA GLU A 478 21.23 -1.34 12.56
C GLU A 478 21.30 -1.14 14.09
N PRO A 479 22.01 -2.00 14.85
CA PRO A 479 22.66 -3.25 14.41
C PRO A 479 21.65 -4.39 14.11
N PRO A 480 22.06 -5.44 13.36
CA PRO A 480 21.18 -6.54 13.02
C PRO A 480 20.61 -7.28 14.23
N ALA A 481 19.29 -7.48 14.25
CA ALA A 481 18.53 -8.09 15.33
C ALA A 481 18.63 -9.63 15.29
N LEU A 482 19.84 -10.15 15.55
CA LEU A 482 20.13 -11.59 15.61
C LEU A 482 20.54 -12.01 17.04
N PRO A 483 20.12 -13.19 17.53
CA PRO A 483 19.22 -14.15 16.85
C PRO A 483 17.78 -13.62 16.73
N ILE A 484 17.06 -14.17 15.75
CA ILE A 484 15.62 -13.98 15.56
C ILE A 484 14.88 -14.52 16.79
N ASP A 485 13.87 -13.79 17.25
CA ASP A 485 12.99 -14.16 18.36
C ASP A 485 11.51 -14.24 17.93
N GLY A 486 10.65 -14.67 18.85
CA GLY A 486 9.19 -14.69 18.63
C GLY A 486 8.58 -13.32 18.29
N ASN A 487 9.19 -12.21 18.74
CA ASN A 487 8.72 -10.88 18.37
C ASN A 487 9.03 -10.54 16.90
N ALA A 488 10.23 -10.84 16.42
CA ALA A 488 10.61 -10.68 15.01
C ALA A 488 9.70 -11.50 14.07
N LEU A 489 9.36 -12.75 14.44
CA LEU A 489 8.40 -13.56 13.70
C LEU A 489 7.02 -12.87 13.57
N LEU A 490 6.50 -12.31 14.67
CA LEU A 490 5.22 -11.59 14.67
C LEU A 490 5.29 -10.29 13.84
N VAL A 491 6.43 -9.59 13.84
CA VAL A 491 6.65 -8.42 12.97
C VAL A 491 6.68 -8.79 11.49
N ALA A 492 7.27 -9.93 11.12
CA ALA A 492 7.26 -10.43 9.74
C ALA A 492 5.84 -10.82 9.28
N VAL A 493 5.05 -11.49 10.14
CA VAL A 493 3.61 -11.71 9.90
C VAL A 493 2.87 -10.37 9.77
N GLY A 494 3.21 -9.37 10.59
CA GLY A 494 2.68 -8.00 10.52
C GLY A 494 2.88 -7.34 9.18
N GLN A 495 4.11 -7.25 8.69
CA GLN A 495 4.39 -6.63 7.39
C GLN A 495 3.72 -7.38 6.22
N ARG A 496 3.77 -8.71 6.24
CA ARG A 496 3.25 -9.56 5.16
C ARG A 496 1.72 -9.55 5.10
N SER A 497 1.05 -9.75 6.23
CA SER A 497 -0.42 -9.67 6.32
C SER A 497 -0.95 -8.23 6.25
N GLY A 498 -0.15 -7.23 6.64
CA GLY A 498 -0.59 -5.86 6.86
C GLY A 498 -1.33 -5.64 8.18
N MET A 499 -1.66 -6.70 8.93
CA MET A 499 -2.44 -6.59 10.17
C MET A 499 -1.65 -5.89 11.28
N PRO A 500 -2.28 -4.99 12.08
CA PRO A 500 -1.58 -4.29 13.15
C PRO A 500 -1.16 -5.26 14.27
N MET A 501 -0.02 -4.98 14.90
CA MET A 501 0.50 -5.77 16.02
C MET A 501 -0.51 -5.88 17.17
N GLU A 502 -1.34 -4.85 17.39
CA GLU A 502 -2.43 -4.84 18.38
C GLU A 502 -3.49 -5.94 18.12
N VAL A 503 -3.63 -6.44 16.88
CA VAL A 503 -4.50 -7.57 16.51
C VAL A 503 -3.71 -8.88 16.52
N ILE A 504 -2.52 -8.92 15.90
CA ILE A 504 -1.72 -10.15 15.77
C ILE A 504 -1.21 -10.65 17.13
N ASP A 505 -0.58 -9.79 17.93
CA ASP A 505 0.12 -10.19 19.14
C ASP A 505 -0.88 -10.47 20.28
N GLN A 506 -1.02 -11.74 20.65
CA GLN A 506 -1.92 -12.20 21.72
C GLN A 506 -1.55 -11.62 23.09
N ARG A 507 -0.30 -11.18 23.30
CA ARG A 507 0.18 -10.56 24.55
C ARG A 507 -0.30 -9.10 24.68
N GLN A 508 -0.60 -8.44 23.56
CA GLN A 508 -1.03 -7.05 23.52
C GLN A 508 -2.56 -6.93 23.69
N ARG A 509 -3.01 -5.96 24.50
CA ARG A 509 -4.44 -5.65 24.66
C ARG A 509 -4.91 -4.73 23.53
N LEU A 510 -6.08 -5.03 22.98
CA LEU A 510 -6.72 -4.21 21.94
C LEU A 510 -7.83 -3.34 22.57
N PRO A 511 -7.64 -2.01 22.71
CA PRO A 511 -8.63 -1.14 23.33
C PRO A 511 -9.82 -0.90 22.38
N LEU A 512 -10.91 -1.65 22.57
CA LEU A 512 -12.08 -1.62 21.69
C LEU A 512 -12.71 -0.21 21.56
N ASP A 513 -12.67 0.61 22.61
CA ASP A 513 -13.20 1.97 22.57
C ASP A 513 -12.38 2.92 21.68
N ARG A 514 -11.07 2.66 21.53
CA ARG A 514 -10.21 3.36 20.55
C ARG A 514 -10.62 3.00 19.11
N LEU A 515 -11.02 1.75 18.86
CA LEU A 515 -11.55 1.32 17.55
C LEU A 515 -12.89 2.02 17.26
N ARG A 516 -13.81 2.03 18.25
CA ARG A 516 -15.08 2.76 18.17
C ARG A 516 -14.85 4.24 17.86
N GLU A 517 -13.90 4.88 18.53
CA GLU A 517 -13.51 6.26 18.24
C GLU A 517 -13.00 6.44 16.81
N VAL A 518 -12.10 5.59 16.30
CA VAL A 518 -11.58 5.69 14.93
C VAL A 518 -12.71 5.58 13.90
N PHE A 519 -13.63 4.62 14.08
CA PHE A 519 -14.80 4.50 13.21
C PHE A 519 -15.74 5.71 13.29
N ARG A 520 -16.11 6.16 14.51
CA ARG A 520 -16.98 7.35 14.74
C ARG A 520 -16.33 8.66 14.22
N LYS A 521 -15.00 8.77 14.27
CA LYS A 521 -14.25 9.88 13.67
C LYS A 521 -14.39 9.95 12.16
N ARG A 522 -14.69 8.85 11.47
CA ARG A 522 -15.07 8.86 10.04
C ARG A 522 -16.59 8.87 9.84
N VAL A 523 -17.27 7.79 10.20
CA VAL A 523 -18.70 7.55 9.93
C VAL A 523 -19.57 8.03 11.09
N VAL A 524 -20.58 8.85 10.79
CA VAL A 524 -21.45 9.49 11.80
C VAL A 524 -22.84 8.86 11.78
N GLY A 525 -23.40 8.53 12.96
CA GLY A 525 -24.79 8.09 13.13
C GLY A 525 -25.09 6.63 12.75
N GLN A 526 -24.06 5.78 12.59
CA GLN A 526 -24.21 4.38 12.13
C GLN A 526 -23.65 3.36 13.16
N ASP A 527 -23.89 3.57 14.45
CA ASP A 527 -23.30 2.77 15.54
C ASP A 527 -23.55 1.26 15.42
N GLU A 528 -24.71 0.84 14.94
CA GLU A 528 -25.04 -0.58 14.69
C GLU A 528 -24.08 -1.24 13.68
N ALA A 529 -23.53 -0.46 12.75
CA ALA A 529 -22.51 -0.90 11.79
C ALA A 529 -21.09 -0.85 12.38
N VAL A 530 -20.80 0.13 13.25
CA VAL A 530 -19.51 0.25 13.95
C VAL A 530 -19.30 -0.90 14.92
N GLU A 531 -20.26 -1.16 15.82
CA GLU A 531 -20.16 -2.26 16.79
C GLU A 531 -20.06 -3.61 16.06
N CYS A 532 -20.81 -3.81 14.96
CA CYS A 532 -20.72 -5.02 14.13
C CYS A 532 -19.30 -5.33 13.60
N LEU A 533 -18.49 -4.31 13.31
CA LEU A 533 -17.10 -4.49 12.90
C LEU A 533 -16.15 -4.63 14.09
N VAL A 534 -16.40 -3.89 15.19
CA VAL A 534 -15.62 -4.03 16.44
C VAL A 534 -15.77 -5.44 17.03
N ASP A 535 -16.99 -5.99 17.06
CA ASP A 535 -17.30 -7.38 17.40
C ASP A 535 -16.42 -8.35 16.59
N ARG A 536 -16.32 -8.12 15.27
CA ARG A 536 -15.57 -9.01 14.37
C ARG A 536 -14.05 -8.91 14.56
N ILE A 537 -13.51 -7.71 14.76
CA ILE A 537 -12.08 -7.53 15.05
C ILE A 537 -11.73 -8.17 16.40
N ALA A 538 -12.62 -8.09 17.40
CA ALA A 538 -12.45 -8.78 18.67
C ALA A 538 -12.45 -10.31 18.51
N MET A 539 -13.39 -10.88 17.73
CA MET A 539 -13.39 -12.33 17.42
C MET A 539 -12.13 -12.77 16.66
N LEU A 540 -11.65 -11.98 15.71
CA LEU A 540 -10.40 -12.25 14.97
C LEU A 540 -9.20 -12.29 15.92
N LYS A 541 -9.03 -11.28 16.78
CA LYS A 541 -7.94 -11.25 17.78
C LYS A 541 -8.03 -12.42 18.77
N ALA A 542 -9.24 -12.82 19.15
CA ALA A 542 -9.48 -13.95 20.05
C ALA A 542 -9.30 -15.32 19.37
N GLY A 543 -9.12 -15.39 18.05
CA GLY A 543 -9.02 -16.64 17.29
C GLY A 543 -10.34 -17.42 17.19
N LEU A 544 -11.49 -16.72 17.30
CA LEU A 544 -12.84 -17.32 17.35
C LEU A 544 -13.58 -17.33 16.00
N THR A 545 -12.87 -17.09 14.90
CA THR A 545 -13.40 -17.12 13.53
C THR A 545 -13.19 -18.49 12.86
N ASP A 546 -14.17 -18.98 12.09
CA ASP A 546 -14.04 -20.24 11.33
C ASP A 546 -12.98 -20.10 10.23
N SER A 547 -11.87 -20.84 10.36
CA SER A 547 -10.71 -20.80 9.46
C SER A 547 -10.94 -21.45 8.08
N ARG A 548 -12.19 -21.79 7.75
CA ARG A 548 -12.64 -22.27 6.44
C ARG A 548 -13.45 -21.22 5.67
N ARG A 549 -13.86 -20.12 6.31
CA ARG A 549 -14.70 -19.06 5.72
C ARG A 549 -13.94 -17.73 5.69
N PRO A 550 -14.38 -16.73 4.92
CA PRO A 550 -13.85 -15.36 5.04
C PRO A 550 -13.96 -14.84 6.47
N ILE A 551 -13.04 -13.96 6.88
CA ILE A 551 -12.96 -13.42 8.25
C ILE A 551 -14.33 -12.90 8.70
N GLY A 552 -15.06 -12.23 7.81
CA GLY A 552 -16.49 -12.01 7.95
C GLY A 552 -17.14 -11.58 6.63
N VAL A 553 -18.41 -11.97 6.43
CA VAL A 553 -19.21 -11.58 5.26
C VAL A 553 -20.40 -10.72 5.69
N PHE A 554 -20.43 -9.45 5.25
CA PHE A 554 -21.38 -8.44 5.70
C PHE A 554 -22.18 -7.83 4.55
N LEU A 555 -23.48 -7.61 4.74
CA LEU A 555 -24.31 -6.82 3.82
C LEU A 555 -24.75 -5.51 4.47
N PHE A 556 -24.24 -4.39 3.97
CA PHE A 556 -24.56 -3.03 4.38
C PHE A 556 -25.71 -2.49 3.51
N ALA A 557 -26.93 -2.49 4.03
CA ALA A 557 -28.13 -2.10 3.29
C ALA A 557 -28.72 -0.77 3.81
N GLY A 558 -29.14 0.13 2.91
CA GLY A 558 -29.80 1.38 3.28
C GLY A 558 -29.64 2.49 2.24
N PRO A 559 -30.10 3.73 2.52
CA PRO A 559 -30.09 4.84 1.56
C PRO A 559 -28.70 5.18 0.99
N THR A 560 -28.67 5.93 -0.11
CA THR A 560 -27.41 6.42 -0.70
C THR A 560 -26.75 7.48 0.20
N GLY A 561 -25.42 7.62 0.13
CA GLY A 561 -24.71 8.68 0.86
C GLY A 561 -24.69 8.57 2.39
N THR A 562 -25.05 7.41 2.96
CA THR A 562 -25.14 7.12 4.41
C THR A 562 -23.85 6.65 5.08
N GLY A 563 -22.78 6.39 4.31
CA GLY A 563 -21.46 6.02 4.82
C GLY A 563 -21.01 4.57 4.61
N LYS A 564 -21.82 3.72 3.95
CA LYS A 564 -21.50 2.29 3.67
C LYS A 564 -20.08 2.06 3.14
N THR A 565 -19.73 2.73 2.04
CA THR A 565 -18.42 2.69 1.38
C THR A 565 -17.29 3.28 2.25
N GLU A 566 -17.59 4.32 3.04
CA GLU A 566 -16.63 4.99 3.93
C GLU A 566 -16.28 4.10 5.15
N LEU A 567 -17.23 3.30 5.64
CA LEU A 567 -16.97 2.35 6.73
C LEU A 567 -16.03 1.21 6.29
N ALA A 568 -16.20 0.72 5.05
CA ALA A 568 -15.29 -0.26 4.46
C ALA A 568 -13.88 0.30 4.25
N LYS A 569 -13.75 1.57 3.83
CA LYS A 569 -12.47 2.31 3.79
C LYS A 569 -11.83 2.44 5.18
N ALA A 570 -12.62 2.88 6.16
CA ALA A 570 -12.17 2.99 7.56
C ALA A 570 -11.64 1.65 8.10
N LEU A 571 -12.29 0.53 7.76
CA LEU A 571 -11.85 -0.82 8.12
C LEU A 571 -10.54 -1.22 7.43
N GLY A 572 -10.42 -0.99 6.12
CA GLY A 572 -9.22 -1.33 5.35
C GLY A 572 -7.99 -0.55 5.81
N GLU A 573 -8.12 0.75 6.02
CA GLU A 573 -7.03 1.58 6.55
C GLU A 573 -6.66 1.23 8.01
N LEU A 574 -7.64 0.85 8.85
CA LEU A 574 -7.41 0.45 10.24
C LEU A 574 -6.76 -0.94 10.37
N LEU A 575 -7.14 -1.90 9.54
CA LEU A 575 -6.63 -3.27 9.60
C LEU A 575 -5.41 -3.54 8.70
N PHE A 576 -5.17 -2.74 7.67
CA PHE A 576 -4.10 -3.00 6.70
C PHE A 576 -3.25 -1.78 6.33
N GLY A 577 -3.48 -0.62 6.95
CA GLY A 577 -2.64 0.58 6.85
C GLY A 577 -2.66 1.31 5.49
N SER A 578 -3.39 0.81 4.48
CA SER A 578 -3.40 1.35 3.11
C SER A 578 -4.74 1.13 2.42
N ASP A 579 -5.18 2.11 1.62
CA ASP A 579 -6.36 1.99 0.74
C ASP A 579 -6.13 0.99 -0.41
N GLU A 580 -4.88 0.62 -0.72
CA GLU A 580 -4.57 -0.42 -1.71
C GLU A 580 -5.08 -1.81 -1.29
N ARG A 581 -5.20 -2.04 0.03
CA ARG A 581 -5.74 -3.28 0.62
C ARG A 581 -7.27 -3.30 0.63
N LEU A 582 -7.94 -2.28 0.08
CA LEU A 582 -9.38 -2.25 -0.19
C LEU A 582 -9.67 -2.61 -1.66
N LEU A 583 -9.99 -3.87 -1.90
CA LEU A 583 -10.38 -4.37 -3.22
C LEU A 583 -11.84 -4.00 -3.54
N ARG A 584 -12.06 -2.75 -3.95
CA ARG A 584 -13.38 -2.25 -4.38
C ARG A 584 -13.72 -2.67 -5.82
N LEU A 585 -14.95 -3.15 -5.99
CA LEU A 585 -15.56 -3.53 -7.26
C LEU A 585 -16.96 -2.89 -7.34
N ASP A 586 -17.26 -2.16 -8.42
CA ASP A 586 -18.61 -1.63 -8.68
C ASP A 586 -19.44 -2.70 -9.41
N MET A 587 -20.50 -3.17 -8.76
CA MET A 587 -21.33 -4.25 -9.30
C MET A 587 -22.22 -3.79 -10.47
N SER A 588 -22.29 -2.48 -10.74
CA SER A 588 -22.89 -1.94 -11.96
C SER A 588 -22.14 -2.36 -13.23
N GLU A 589 -20.82 -2.62 -13.15
CA GLU A 589 -20.05 -3.18 -14.28
C GLU A 589 -20.41 -4.64 -14.60
N TYR A 590 -21.08 -5.34 -13.68
CA TYR A 590 -21.34 -6.78 -13.73
C TYR A 590 -22.82 -7.11 -13.98
N GLN A 591 -23.54 -6.22 -14.65
CA GLN A 591 -24.95 -6.39 -15.06
C GLN A 591 -25.14 -7.40 -16.20
N ALA A 592 -24.12 -7.61 -17.05
CA ALA A 592 -24.22 -8.49 -18.22
C ALA A 592 -24.05 -9.98 -17.84
N PRO A 593 -24.73 -10.93 -18.52
CA PRO A 593 -24.71 -12.35 -18.11
C PRO A 593 -23.34 -13.03 -18.12
N ASP A 594 -22.46 -12.58 -19.01
CA ASP A 594 -21.09 -13.05 -19.20
C ASP A 594 -20.11 -12.41 -18.21
N SER A 595 -20.32 -11.14 -17.85
CA SER A 595 -19.39 -10.26 -17.10
C SER A 595 -18.71 -10.86 -15.85
N ALA A 596 -19.34 -11.86 -15.22
CA ALA A 596 -18.74 -12.69 -14.17
C ALA A 596 -17.35 -13.23 -14.55
N TRP A 597 -17.08 -13.49 -15.84
CA TRP A 597 -15.76 -13.95 -16.32
C TRP A 597 -14.63 -12.99 -15.94
N ARG A 598 -14.88 -11.67 -15.87
CA ARG A 598 -13.87 -10.65 -15.52
C ARG A 598 -13.35 -10.82 -14.08
N LEU A 599 -14.13 -11.45 -13.18
CA LEU A 599 -13.72 -11.78 -11.81
C LEU A 599 -12.75 -12.97 -11.75
N ILE A 600 -12.89 -13.94 -12.67
CA ILE A 600 -12.22 -15.25 -12.70
C ILE A 600 -11.29 -15.46 -13.91
N ALA A 601 -11.02 -14.43 -14.70
CA ALA A 601 -9.98 -14.43 -15.72
C ALA A 601 -8.61 -14.69 -15.06
N GLY A 602 -7.73 -15.46 -15.69
CA GLY A 602 -6.35 -15.60 -15.19
C GLY A 602 -5.48 -14.41 -15.57
N GLY A 603 -4.81 -13.80 -14.59
CA GLY A 603 -3.90 -12.68 -14.83
C GLY A 603 -4.64 -11.36 -15.10
N ARG A 604 -4.61 -10.90 -16.36
CA ARG A 604 -5.24 -9.64 -16.81
C ARG A 604 -6.38 -9.93 -17.77
N THR A 605 -7.48 -9.18 -17.65
CA THR A 605 -8.57 -9.15 -18.65
C THR A 605 -8.09 -8.50 -19.95
N GLU A 606 -8.93 -8.53 -20.99
CA GLU A 606 -8.70 -7.84 -22.26
C GLU A 606 -8.47 -6.32 -22.08
N ASP A 607 -9.12 -5.72 -21.06
CA ASP A 607 -8.90 -4.33 -20.63
C ASP A 607 -7.51 -4.07 -19.98
N GLY A 608 -6.69 -5.12 -19.79
CA GLY A 608 -5.44 -5.08 -19.04
C GLY A 608 -5.61 -5.08 -17.50
N ALA A 609 -6.84 -5.09 -16.98
CA ALA A 609 -7.12 -5.06 -15.55
C ALA A 609 -6.89 -6.43 -14.88
N ARG A 610 -6.31 -6.47 -13.67
CA ARG A 610 -6.19 -7.73 -12.91
C ARG A 610 -7.55 -8.21 -12.42
N SER A 611 -7.84 -9.50 -12.57
CA SER A 611 -9.06 -10.15 -12.04
C SER A 611 -9.08 -10.21 -10.51
N LEU A 612 -10.25 -10.49 -9.92
CA LEU A 612 -10.37 -10.63 -8.47
C LEU A 612 -9.55 -11.81 -7.95
N VAL A 613 -9.61 -12.97 -8.62
CA VAL A 613 -8.77 -14.14 -8.28
C VAL A 613 -7.28 -13.78 -8.26
N SER A 614 -6.81 -13.02 -9.25
CA SER A 614 -5.40 -12.61 -9.31
C SER A 614 -5.02 -11.68 -8.14
N ARG A 615 -5.85 -10.67 -7.84
CA ARG A 615 -5.58 -9.72 -6.74
C ARG A 615 -5.58 -10.40 -5.37
N ILE A 616 -6.49 -11.33 -5.12
CA ILE A 616 -6.57 -12.06 -3.84
C ILE A 616 -5.39 -13.02 -3.67
N ARG A 617 -4.89 -13.65 -4.75
CA ARG A 617 -3.65 -14.45 -4.68
C ARG A 617 -2.41 -13.61 -4.40
N GLU A 618 -2.37 -12.36 -4.88
CA GLU A 618 -1.32 -11.39 -4.55
C GLU A 618 -1.46 -10.83 -3.13
N GLN A 619 -2.69 -10.59 -2.66
CA GLN A 619 -3.02 -9.97 -1.36
C GLN A 619 -4.26 -10.61 -0.69
N PRO A 620 -4.12 -11.78 -0.04
CA PRO A 620 -5.28 -12.47 0.57
C PRO A 620 -5.81 -11.75 1.81
N PHE A 621 -4.94 -11.01 2.51
CA PHE A 621 -5.30 -10.10 3.59
C PHE A 621 -5.73 -8.75 3.00
N SER A 622 -7.05 -8.58 2.85
CA SER A 622 -7.68 -7.41 2.26
C SER A 622 -9.13 -7.22 2.73
N VAL A 623 -9.70 -6.04 2.50
CA VAL A 623 -11.15 -5.83 2.53
C VAL A 623 -11.68 -5.87 1.10
N VAL A 624 -12.60 -6.77 0.80
CA VAL A 624 -13.27 -6.87 -0.51
C VAL A 624 -14.59 -6.10 -0.43
N LEU A 625 -14.74 -5.05 -1.24
CA LEU A 625 -15.91 -4.18 -1.23
C LEU A 625 -16.71 -4.31 -2.53
N LEU A 626 -17.85 -5.00 -2.45
CA LEU A 626 -18.76 -5.22 -3.57
C LEU A 626 -19.88 -4.17 -3.51
N ASP A 627 -19.71 -3.07 -4.24
CA ASP A 627 -20.57 -1.88 -4.14
C ASP A 627 -21.82 -2.03 -5.03
N GLU A 628 -23.00 -1.79 -4.47
CA GLU A 628 -24.31 -1.84 -5.15
C GLU A 628 -24.69 -3.23 -5.72
N PHE A 629 -24.49 -4.28 -4.91
CA PHE A 629 -24.55 -5.71 -5.30
C PHE A 629 -25.89 -6.20 -5.86
N GLU A 630 -27.01 -5.51 -5.57
CA GLU A 630 -28.31 -5.79 -6.20
C GLU A 630 -28.32 -5.64 -7.73
N LYS A 631 -27.32 -4.94 -8.30
CA LYS A 631 -27.16 -4.75 -9.75
C LYS A 631 -26.41 -5.88 -10.45
N ALA A 632 -25.65 -6.71 -9.74
CA ALA A 632 -24.88 -7.77 -10.38
C ALA A 632 -25.82 -8.82 -11.00
N HIS A 633 -25.43 -9.37 -12.15
CA HIS A 633 -26.15 -10.49 -12.77
C HIS A 633 -26.12 -11.72 -11.83
N PRO A 634 -27.20 -12.53 -11.72
CA PRO A 634 -27.26 -13.64 -10.77
C PRO A 634 -26.09 -14.65 -10.83
N ASN A 635 -25.48 -14.85 -12.01
CA ASN A 635 -24.25 -15.66 -12.14
C ASN A 635 -23.11 -15.20 -11.21
N VAL A 636 -23.03 -13.90 -10.91
CA VAL A 636 -22.07 -13.30 -9.96
C VAL A 636 -22.47 -13.62 -8.52
N TRP A 637 -23.77 -13.63 -8.20
CA TRP A 637 -24.25 -14.03 -6.87
C TRP A 637 -23.93 -15.50 -6.60
N ASP A 638 -24.21 -16.37 -7.58
CA ASP A 638 -23.97 -17.81 -7.51
C ASP A 638 -22.47 -18.13 -7.36
N LEU A 639 -21.60 -17.34 -8.04
CA LEU A 639 -20.14 -17.37 -7.87
C LEU A 639 -19.70 -16.97 -6.45
N PHE A 640 -20.29 -15.93 -5.85
CA PHE A 640 -19.94 -15.49 -4.51
C PHE A 640 -20.48 -16.38 -3.38
N LEU A 641 -21.52 -17.20 -3.61
CA LEU A 641 -21.96 -18.22 -2.64
C LEU A 641 -20.80 -19.16 -2.27
N GLN A 642 -20.06 -19.68 -3.26
CA GLN A 642 -18.89 -20.52 -3.02
C GLN A 642 -17.82 -19.81 -2.16
N VAL A 643 -17.60 -18.51 -2.41
CA VAL A 643 -16.64 -17.70 -1.65
C VAL A 643 -17.09 -17.51 -0.20
N PHE A 644 -18.40 -17.44 0.07
CA PHE A 644 -18.93 -17.29 1.43
C PHE A 644 -18.93 -18.60 2.22
N ASP A 645 -18.95 -19.75 1.55
CA ASP A 645 -18.99 -21.08 2.16
C ASP A 645 -17.60 -21.70 2.32
N ASP A 646 -16.84 -21.82 1.23
CA ASP A 646 -15.53 -22.49 1.18
C ASP A 646 -14.35 -21.51 1.30
N GLY A 647 -14.62 -20.20 1.30
CA GLY A 647 -13.59 -19.16 1.32
C GLY A 647 -12.71 -19.12 0.07
N ARG A 648 -13.09 -19.79 -1.03
CA ARG A 648 -12.21 -20.03 -2.18
C ARG A 648 -12.88 -19.72 -3.52
N LEU A 649 -12.10 -19.27 -4.51
CA LEU A 649 -12.55 -19.03 -5.88
C LEU A 649 -11.49 -19.50 -6.89
N GLY A 650 -11.89 -20.31 -7.86
CA GLY A 650 -11.01 -20.76 -8.95
C GLY A 650 -11.04 -19.81 -10.17
N ASP A 651 -9.90 -19.63 -10.84
CA ASP A 651 -9.87 -19.11 -12.21
C ASP A 651 -10.08 -20.24 -13.24
N GLN A 652 -10.23 -19.85 -14.51
CA GLN A 652 -10.27 -20.78 -15.64
C GLN A 652 -9.00 -21.66 -15.73
N HIS A 653 -7.83 -21.14 -15.38
CA HIS A 653 -6.53 -21.83 -15.43
C HIS A 653 -6.26 -22.77 -14.23
N GLY A 654 -7.21 -22.97 -13.32
CA GLY A 654 -7.04 -23.90 -12.19
C GLY A 654 -6.13 -23.37 -11.08
N ASN A 655 -5.93 -22.06 -11.03
CA ASN A 655 -5.46 -21.37 -9.84
C ASN A 655 -6.64 -21.13 -8.91
N THR A 656 -6.46 -21.28 -7.60
CA THR A 656 -7.43 -20.84 -6.59
C THR A 656 -6.91 -19.62 -5.83
N ALA A 657 -7.81 -18.65 -5.62
CA ALA A 657 -7.69 -17.56 -4.67
C ALA A 657 -8.34 -17.95 -3.34
N ASP A 658 -7.77 -17.47 -2.24
CA ASP A 658 -8.25 -17.75 -0.90
C ASP A 658 -8.64 -16.46 -0.16
N PHE A 659 -9.89 -16.39 0.23
CA PHE A 659 -10.57 -15.26 0.87
C PHE A 659 -10.70 -15.47 2.39
N ARG A 660 -10.18 -16.57 2.95
CA ARG A 660 -10.29 -16.88 4.39
C ARG A 660 -9.53 -15.87 5.27
N HIS A 661 -8.64 -15.10 4.66
CA HIS A 661 -7.95 -13.94 5.26
C HIS A 661 -8.55 -12.58 4.89
N SER A 662 -9.65 -12.54 4.13
CA SER A 662 -10.32 -11.32 3.69
C SER A 662 -11.58 -11.02 4.51
N ILE A 663 -11.95 -9.74 4.63
CA ILE A 663 -13.30 -9.33 5.08
C ILE A 663 -14.10 -8.89 3.85
N ILE A 664 -15.27 -9.48 3.63
CA ILE A 664 -16.13 -9.16 2.48
C ILE A 664 -17.28 -8.26 2.94
N ILE A 665 -17.38 -7.08 2.34
CA ILE A 665 -18.45 -6.11 2.56
C ILE A 665 -19.19 -5.92 1.24
N LEU A 666 -20.48 -6.25 1.26
CA LEU A 666 -21.42 -5.96 0.19
C LEU A 666 -22.16 -4.67 0.57
N THR A 667 -22.36 -3.76 -0.38
CA THR A 667 -23.27 -2.61 -0.18
C THR A 667 -24.53 -2.78 -1.00
N SER A 668 -25.65 -2.28 -0.48
CA SER A 668 -26.91 -2.25 -1.21
C SER A 668 -27.71 -0.99 -0.95
N ASN A 669 -28.36 -0.45 -1.98
CA ASN A 669 -29.25 0.71 -1.92
C ASN A 669 -30.74 0.32 -1.72
N VAL A 670 -31.04 -0.96 -1.51
CA VAL A 670 -32.35 -1.44 -1.08
C VAL A 670 -32.82 -0.66 0.16
N GLY A 671 -34.07 -0.19 0.12
CA GLY A 671 -34.64 0.73 1.11
C GLY A 671 -34.72 2.21 0.65
N SER A 672 -33.94 2.62 -0.36
CA SER A 672 -34.01 3.98 -0.91
C SER A 672 -35.36 4.32 -1.57
N THR A 673 -36.04 3.32 -2.16
CA THR A 673 -37.40 3.47 -2.72
C THR A 673 -38.49 3.57 -1.66
N ILE A 674 -38.32 2.93 -0.50
CA ILE A 674 -39.30 2.97 0.60
C ILE A 674 -39.41 4.39 1.18
N ALA A 675 -38.29 5.11 1.26
CA ALA A 675 -38.26 6.51 1.70
C ALA A 675 -39.07 7.46 0.79
N ARG A 676 -39.36 7.07 -0.46
CA ARG A 676 -40.15 7.85 -1.43
C ARG A 676 -41.65 7.58 -1.39
N GLY A 677 -42.12 6.65 -0.55
CA GLY A 677 -43.50 6.17 -0.54
C GLY A 677 -44.58 7.18 -0.11
N ALA A 678 -44.20 8.36 0.39
CA ALA A 678 -45.12 9.40 0.84
C ALA A 678 -45.70 10.21 -0.33
N GLY A 679 -46.64 9.62 -1.07
CA GLY A 679 -47.39 10.32 -2.13
C GLY A 679 -48.27 11.47 -1.62
N PRO A 680 -48.60 12.47 -2.46
CA PRO A 680 -49.39 13.64 -2.06
C PRO A 680 -50.89 13.30 -1.92
N GLY A 681 -51.25 12.65 -0.81
CA GLY A 681 -52.61 12.26 -0.46
C GLY A 681 -52.83 12.21 1.05
N PHE A 682 -54.06 12.50 1.48
CA PHE A 682 -54.49 12.68 2.86
C PHE A 682 -53.96 11.65 3.89
N THR A 683 -53.81 12.11 5.15
CA THR A 683 -53.30 11.39 6.34
C THR A 683 -51.78 11.19 6.43
N ALA A 684 -51.07 12.30 6.63
CA ALA A 684 -49.65 12.31 7.01
C ALA A 684 -49.43 11.80 8.45
N SER A 685 -49.64 10.49 8.67
CA SER A 685 -49.03 9.77 9.78
C SER A 685 -47.53 9.58 9.48
N ALA A 686 -46.68 9.51 10.50
CA ALA A 686 -45.23 9.53 10.33
C ALA A 686 -44.69 8.29 9.57
N GLY A 687 -44.53 8.42 8.25
CA GLY A 687 -43.91 7.44 7.35
C GLY A 687 -42.39 7.33 7.54
N GLY A 688 -41.96 6.99 8.76
CA GLY A 688 -40.55 6.84 9.09
C GLY A 688 -39.91 5.61 8.45
N TYR A 689 -38.57 5.65 8.33
CA TYR A 689 -37.75 4.50 7.96
C TYR A 689 -38.03 3.33 8.91
N SER A 690 -38.66 2.26 8.39
CA SER A 690 -39.07 1.09 9.17
C SER A 690 -38.18 -0.10 8.85
N ARG A 691 -37.57 -0.67 9.90
CA ARG A 691 -36.68 -1.84 9.84
C ARG A 691 -37.32 -3.00 9.06
N GLY A 692 -38.53 -3.40 9.43
CA GLY A 692 -39.24 -4.50 8.79
C GLY A 692 -39.61 -4.25 7.32
N ALA A 693 -39.73 -2.99 6.90
CA ALA A 693 -39.95 -2.66 5.48
C ALA A 693 -38.67 -2.84 4.65
N VAL A 694 -37.52 -2.41 5.18
CA VAL A 694 -36.21 -2.62 4.53
C VAL A 694 -35.84 -4.11 4.51
N GLU A 695 -36.08 -4.83 5.61
CA GLU A 695 -35.91 -6.29 5.67
C GLU A 695 -36.80 -7.01 4.65
N LYS A 696 -38.08 -6.62 4.49
CA LYS A 696 -38.96 -7.17 3.43
C LYS A 696 -38.40 -6.92 2.04
N ALA A 697 -37.97 -5.69 1.73
CA ALA A 697 -37.40 -5.38 0.41
C ALA A 697 -36.08 -6.12 0.13
N LEU A 698 -35.28 -6.42 1.17
CA LEU A 698 -34.09 -7.26 1.04
C LEU A 698 -34.46 -8.72 0.69
N PHE A 699 -35.49 -9.28 1.32
CA PHE A 699 -36.00 -10.62 0.97
C PHE A 699 -36.74 -10.69 -0.38
N GLU A 700 -37.16 -9.55 -0.93
CA GLU A 700 -37.71 -9.44 -2.29
C GLU A 700 -36.61 -9.26 -3.35
N THR A 701 -35.46 -8.68 -2.98
CA THR A 701 -34.34 -8.43 -3.89
C THR A 701 -33.36 -9.61 -3.97
N PHE A 702 -32.96 -10.16 -2.81
CA PHE A 702 -31.97 -11.23 -2.72
C PHE A 702 -32.61 -12.58 -2.35
N ARG A 703 -32.10 -13.66 -2.96
CA ARG A 703 -32.55 -15.03 -2.64
C ARG A 703 -32.29 -15.33 -1.17
N ARG A 704 -33.20 -16.05 -0.50
CA ARG A 704 -33.04 -16.43 0.93
C ARG A 704 -31.77 -17.21 1.21
N GLU A 705 -31.38 -18.11 0.30
CA GLU A 705 -30.13 -18.86 0.39
C GLU A 705 -28.91 -17.94 0.50
N PHE A 706 -28.85 -16.90 -0.33
CA PHE A 706 -27.78 -15.92 -0.33
C PHE A 706 -27.71 -15.16 1.00
N ILE A 707 -28.85 -14.67 1.50
CA ILE A 707 -28.92 -13.97 2.79
C ILE A 707 -28.46 -14.89 3.94
N ASN A 708 -28.78 -16.18 3.87
CA ASN A 708 -28.39 -17.17 4.88
C ASN A 708 -26.88 -17.53 4.87
N ARG A 709 -26.09 -17.15 3.85
CA ARG A 709 -24.62 -17.31 3.86
C ARG A 709 -23.88 -16.09 4.43
N LEU A 710 -24.56 -14.96 4.59
CA LEU A 710 -24.01 -13.75 5.20
C LEU A 710 -23.91 -13.94 6.71
N ASP A 711 -22.85 -13.43 7.35
CA ASP A 711 -22.73 -13.52 8.81
C ASP A 711 -23.62 -12.50 9.53
N ARG A 712 -23.79 -11.30 8.93
CA ARG A 712 -24.63 -10.23 9.49
C ARG A 712 -25.07 -9.25 8.40
N VAL A 713 -26.38 -9.03 8.34
CA VAL A 713 -26.98 -7.91 7.60
C VAL A 713 -27.02 -6.69 8.53
N VAL A 714 -26.58 -5.54 8.03
CA VAL A 714 -26.42 -4.30 8.79
C VAL A 714 -27.22 -3.19 8.11
N LEU A 715 -28.14 -2.58 8.85
CA LEU A 715 -29.08 -1.60 8.32
C LEU A 715 -28.60 -0.16 8.59
N PHE A 716 -28.22 0.53 7.52
CA PHE A 716 -27.77 1.93 7.55
C PHE A 716 -28.98 2.86 7.59
N ARG A 717 -29.00 3.72 8.61
CA ARG A 717 -30.09 4.66 8.87
C ARG A 717 -29.94 5.90 8.00
N PRO A 718 -31.04 6.57 7.60
CA PRO A 718 -30.97 7.89 6.98
C PRO A 718 -30.20 8.87 7.88
N LEU A 719 -29.41 9.75 7.29
CA LEU A 719 -28.68 10.77 8.05
C LEU A 719 -29.64 11.88 8.47
N ASP A 720 -29.63 12.23 9.75
CA ASP A 720 -30.38 13.35 10.29
C ASP A 720 -29.59 14.68 10.13
N ARG A 721 -30.23 15.83 10.41
CA ARG A 721 -29.58 17.14 10.29
C ARG A 721 -28.39 17.29 11.27
N THR A 722 -28.40 16.59 12.40
CA THR A 722 -27.29 16.58 13.37
C THR A 722 -26.07 15.85 12.81
N ALA A 723 -26.25 14.63 12.30
CA ALA A 723 -25.17 13.89 11.63
C ALA A 723 -24.67 14.64 10.39
N MET A 724 -25.56 15.27 9.61
CA MET A 724 -25.18 16.07 8.45
C MET A 724 -24.33 17.30 8.82
N ARG A 725 -24.67 18.02 9.90
CA ARG A 725 -23.82 19.11 10.43
C ARG A 725 -22.44 18.59 10.86
N GLY A 726 -22.39 17.42 11.52
CA GLY A 726 -21.14 16.75 11.87
C GLY A 726 -20.29 16.31 10.66
N ILE A 727 -20.91 16.01 9.51
CA ILE A 727 -20.20 15.72 8.26
C ILE A 727 -19.74 17.01 7.57
N LEU A 728 -20.55 18.08 7.60
CA LEU A 728 -20.21 19.39 7.04
C LEU A 728 -18.92 19.95 7.66
N HIS A 729 -18.80 19.95 8.99
CA HIS A 729 -17.56 20.43 9.63
C HIS A 729 -16.31 19.63 9.22
N LYS A 730 -16.43 18.31 8.99
CA LYS A 730 -15.31 17.47 8.51
C LYS A 730 -14.91 17.79 7.07
N GLU A 731 -15.89 18.03 6.19
CA GLU A 731 -15.64 18.40 4.79
C GLU A 731 -15.14 19.84 4.64
N LEU A 732 -15.57 20.76 5.52
CA LEU A 732 -14.99 22.11 5.62
C LEU A 732 -13.54 22.06 6.12
N ALA A 733 -13.21 21.27 7.14
CA ALA A 733 -11.81 21.09 7.57
C ALA A 733 -10.93 20.56 6.43
N ARG A 734 -11.37 19.51 5.72
CA ARG A 734 -10.73 18.98 4.51
C ARG A 734 -10.61 20.02 3.38
N ALA A 735 -11.51 21.01 3.31
CA ALA A 735 -11.42 22.09 2.34
C ALA A 735 -10.32 23.12 2.68
N LEU A 736 -10.08 23.39 3.96
CA LEU A 736 -9.00 24.29 4.41
C LEU A 736 -7.60 23.69 4.21
N GLU A 737 -7.48 22.36 4.24
CA GLU A 737 -6.22 21.64 3.94
C GLU A 737 -5.76 21.77 2.48
N ARG A 738 -6.60 22.28 1.56
CA ARG A 738 -6.26 22.48 0.15
C ARG A 738 -5.11 23.49 0.00
N ARG A 739 -4.17 23.21 -0.91
CA ARG A 739 -2.92 23.99 -1.13
C ARG A 739 -3.10 25.51 -1.28
N GLY A 740 -4.24 25.98 -1.79
CA GLY A 740 -4.54 27.41 -1.95
C GLY A 740 -4.88 28.14 -0.64
N LEU A 741 -5.16 27.42 0.44
CA LEU A 741 -5.50 27.94 1.77
C LEU A 741 -4.46 27.51 2.82
N ARG A 742 -4.06 26.22 2.82
CA ARG A 742 -3.08 25.64 3.77
C ARG A 742 -1.72 26.36 3.85
N ASN A 743 -1.31 27.05 2.79
CA ASN A 743 -0.03 27.78 2.72
C ASN A 743 -0.19 29.28 3.08
N ARG A 744 -1.18 29.64 3.91
CA ARG A 744 -1.48 31.01 4.34
C ARG A 744 -1.87 31.02 5.81
N ASP A 745 -1.47 32.05 6.53
CA ASP A 745 -1.70 32.21 7.98
C ASP A 745 -3.12 32.73 8.26
N TRP A 746 -4.13 31.97 7.82
CA TRP A 746 -5.53 32.37 7.80
C TRP A 746 -6.35 31.56 8.83
N ALA A 747 -6.85 32.26 9.86
CA ALA A 747 -7.84 31.71 10.78
C ALA A 747 -9.24 31.86 10.17
N VAL A 748 -10.01 30.77 10.04
CA VAL A 748 -11.33 30.80 9.39
C VAL A 748 -12.43 30.59 10.41
N GLU A 749 -13.32 31.57 10.55
CA GLU A 749 -14.46 31.56 11.46
C GLU A 749 -15.79 31.42 10.70
N TRP A 750 -16.70 30.62 11.24
CA TRP A 750 -17.95 30.24 10.60
C TRP A 750 -19.13 30.74 11.44
N GLU A 751 -19.88 31.72 10.94
CA GLU A 751 -21.15 32.06 11.55
C GLU A 751 -22.14 30.88 11.39
N PRO A 752 -22.98 30.55 12.40
CA PRO A 752 -24.00 29.50 12.27
C PRO A 752 -24.92 29.66 11.05
N SER A 753 -25.13 30.88 10.56
CA SER A 753 -25.85 31.18 9.32
C SER A 753 -25.22 30.52 8.08
N ALA A 754 -23.89 30.50 7.98
CA ALA A 754 -23.15 29.89 6.87
C ALA A 754 -23.22 28.36 6.93
N ILE A 755 -23.19 27.79 8.14
CA ILE A 755 -23.35 26.36 8.36
C ILE A 755 -24.75 25.90 7.95
N GLU A 756 -25.82 26.57 8.40
CA GLU A 756 -27.18 26.20 7.98
C GLU A 756 -27.44 26.47 6.49
N PHE A 757 -26.89 27.55 5.91
CA PHE A 757 -26.96 27.79 4.46
C PHE A 757 -26.33 26.64 3.64
N LEU A 758 -25.15 26.16 4.04
CA LEU A 758 -24.49 25.02 3.38
C LEU A 758 -25.22 23.70 3.63
N LEU A 759 -25.93 23.54 4.74
CA LEU A 759 -26.82 22.40 4.96
C LEU A 759 -28.06 22.49 4.05
N ASP A 760 -28.76 23.61 3.98
CA ASP A 760 -29.98 23.74 3.16
C ASP A 760 -29.72 23.67 1.65
N ARG A 761 -28.50 23.99 1.20
CA ARG A 761 -28.07 23.77 -0.20
C ARG A 761 -27.43 22.40 -0.44
N GLY A 762 -26.85 21.78 0.60
CA GLY A 762 -26.04 20.55 0.50
C GLY A 762 -26.71 19.25 0.96
N PHE A 763 -27.87 19.32 1.63
CA PHE A 763 -28.58 18.17 2.17
C PHE A 763 -29.89 17.90 1.42
N THR A 764 -30.07 16.66 0.97
CA THR A 764 -31.39 16.11 0.60
C THR A 764 -31.53 14.70 1.18
N PRO A 765 -32.71 14.30 1.70
CA PRO A 765 -32.90 12.98 2.29
C PRO A 765 -32.56 11.80 1.35
N ASP A 766 -32.84 11.94 0.05
CA ASP A 766 -32.57 10.91 -0.97
C ASP A 766 -31.08 10.65 -1.25
N LEU A 767 -30.25 11.70 -1.24
CA LEU A 767 -28.86 11.67 -1.70
C LEU A 767 -27.83 11.63 -0.54
N GLY A 768 -28.31 11.78 0.70
CA GLY A 768 -27.48 11.78 1.90
C GLY A 768 -26.42 12.90 1.85
N ALA A 769 -25.18 12.58 2.23
CA ALA A 769 -24.09 13.55 2.25
C ALA A 769 -23.45 13.83 0.87
N ARG A 770 -23.89 13.17 -0.22
CA ARG A 770 -23.25 13.31 -1.54
C ARG A 770 -23.29 14.75 -2.11
N PRO A 771 -24.39 15.54 -2.00
CA PRO A 771 -24.43 16.89 -2.55
C PRO A 771 -23.63 17.92 -1.74
N LEU A 772 -23.28 17.61 -0.47
CA LEU A 772 -22.65 18.53 0.47
C LEU A 772 -21.30 19.05 -0.03
N ARG A 773 -20.46 18.18 -0.61
CA ARG A 773 -19.19 18.57 -1.26
C ARG A 773 -19.40 19.57 -2.39
N ARG A 774 -20.45 19.37 -3.18
CA ARG A 774 -20.80 20.26 -4.28
C ARG A 774 -21.31 21.61 -3.77
N ALA A 775 -22.10 21.65 -2.70
CA ALA A 775 -22.51 22.92 -2.08
C ALA A 775 -21.30 23.70 -1.53
N ILE A 776 -20.33 23.02 -0.92
CA ILE A 776 -19.05 23.62 -0.49
C ILE A 776 -18.26 24.17 -1.69
N GLU A 777 -18.21 23.45 -2.81
CA GLU A 777 -17.47 23.90 -4.00
C GLU A 777 -18.19 25.04 -4.76
N ASP A 778 -19.48 24.91 -5.03
CA ASP A 778 -20.29 25.87 -5.79
C ASP A 778 -20.57 27.17 -5.00
N HIS A 779 -20.70 27.12 -3.66
CA HIS A 779 -21.13 28.29 -2.85
C HIS A 779 -20.08 28.88 -1.90
N LEU A 780 -19.00 28.15 -1.57
CA LEU A 780 -17.90 28.68 -0.73
C LEU A 780 -16.61 28.80 -1.55
N LEU A 781 -16.10 27.68 -2.07
CA LEU A 781 -14.75 27.63 -2.60
C LEU A 781 -14.62 28.33 -3.96
N ALA A 782 -15.62 28.26 -4.84
CA ALA A 782 -15.59 29.00 -6.10
C ALA A 782 -15.67 30.54 -5.91
N PRO A 783 -16.56 31.10 -5.05
CA PRO A 783 -16.51 32.52 -4.69
C PRO A 783 -15.18 32.94 -4.03
N LEU A 784 -14.70 32.17 -3.05
CA LEU A 784 -13.43 32.46 -2.36
C LEU A 784 -12.24 32.43 -3.33
N ALA A 785 -12.18 31.46 -4.24
CA ALA A 785 -11.13 31.36 -5.25
C ALA A 785 -11.15 32.53 -6.25
N ARG A 786 -12.34 33.04 -6.63
CA ARG A 786 -12.46 34.26 -7.45
C ARG A 786 -11.95 35.48 -6.69
N SER A 787 -12.41 35.70 -5.46
CA SER A 787 -11.94 36.79 -4.60
C SER A 787 -10.41 36.81 -4.47
N ILE A 788 -9.79 35.64 -4.24
CA ILE A 788 -8.33 35.43 -4.14
C ILE A 788 -7.55 35.78 -5.43
N VAL A 789 -8.19 35.71 -6.60
CA VAL A 789 -7.55 35.95 -7.90
C VAL A 789 -7.84 37.37 -8.42
N GLU A 790 -9.03 37.89 -8.16
CA GLU A 790 -9.50 39.22 -8.58
C GLU A 790 -8.95 40.33 -7.68
N HIS A 791 -8.71 40.02 -6.40
CA HIS A 791 -8.18 40.96 -5.41
C HIS A 791 -6.81 40.49 -4.93
N ARG A 792 -5.85 41.42 -4.75
CA ARG A 792 -4.56 41.09 -4.13
C ARG A 792 -4.81 40.77 -2.66
N ALA A 793 -4.91 39.49 -2.34
CA ALA A 793 -5.11 39.02 -0.97
C ALA A 793 -4.02 39.60 -0.03
N PRO A 794 -4.39 40.10 1.16
CA PRO A 794 -3.47 40.76 2.07
C PRO A 794 -2.34 39.82 2.54
N GLU A 795 -1.15 40.40 2.73
CA GLU A 795 0.07 39.70 3.13
C GLU A 795 0.23 39.77 4.65
N GLY A 796 0.15 38.62 5.33
CA GLY A 796 0.24 38.53 6.80
C GLY A 796 -0.77 37.54 7.39
N GLY A 797 -0.88 37.55 8.72
CA GLY A 797 -1.94 36.82 9.43
C GLY A 797 -3.29 37.50 9.22
N GLN A 798 -4.35 36.72 8.98
CA GLN A 798 -5.69 37.25 8.68
C GLN A 798 -6.78 36.38 9.29
N PHE A 799 -7.91 37.00 9.64
CA PHE A 799 -9.14 36.31 9.98
C PHE A 799 -10.10 36.34 8.77
N LEU A 800 -10.62 35.18 8.41
CA LEU A 800 -11.57 34.99 7.31
C LEU A 800 -12.94 34.67 7.90
N PHE A 801 -13.82 35.67 7.98
CA PHE A 801 -15.15 35.51 8.54
C PHE A 801 -16.15 35.11 7.45
N VAL A 802 -16.84 33.98 7.62
CA VAL A 802 -17.79 33.44 6.63
C VAL A 802 -19.21 33.47 7.19
N ARG A 803 -20.11 34.18 6.52
CA ARG A 803 -21.51 34.37 6.94
C ARG A 803 -22.53 34.08 5.84
N GLY A 804 -23.72 33.63 6.22
CA GLY A 804 -24.86 33.44 5.32
C GLY A 804 -25.60 34.75 5.03
N ALA A 805 -25.47 35.25 3.80
CA ALA A 805 -26.07 36.49 3.33
C ALA A 805 -27.25 36.21 2.38
N GLY A 806 -28.32 35.63 2.92
CA GLY A 806 -29.56 35.35 2.18
C GLY A 806 -29.42 34.22 1.15
N ASP A 807 -29.11 34.57 -0.11
CA ASP A 807 -29.00 33.61 -1.23
C ASP A 807 -27.57 33.12 -1.50
N ARG A 808 -26.57 33.72 -0.83
CA ARG A 808 -25.13 33.45 -0.97
C ARG A 808 -24.40 33.40 0.37
N LEU A 809 -23.12 33.00 0.35
CA LEU A 809 -22.18 33.28 1.44
C LEU A 809 -21.45 34.60 1.16
N ASP A 810 -21.36 35.46 2.16
CA ASP A 810 -20.40 36.56 2.21
C ASP A 810 -19.12 36.07 2.91
N VAL A 811 -17.96 36.53 2.43
CA VAL A 811 -16.66 36.24 3.03
C VAL A 811 -15.91 37.55 3.22
N GLU A 812 -15.46 37.82 4.45
CA GLU A 812 -14.84 39.07 4.85
C GLU A 812 -13.41 38.80 5.38
N PHE A 813 -12.45 39.62 4.94
CA PHE A 813 -11.05 39.56 5.39
C PHE A 813 -10.83 40.61 6.47
N ILE A 814 -10.41 40.18 7.66
CA ILE A 814 -10.17 41.02 8.83
C ILE A 814 -8.69 40.95 9.20
N ASP A 815 -8.06 42.12 9.20
CA ASP A 815 -6.67 42.32 9.62
C ASP A 815 -6.63 42.55 11.15
N PRO A 816 -5.92 41.70 11.93
CA PRO A 816 -5.86 41.83 13.38
C PRO A 816 -5.03 43.03 13.86
N ASP A 817 -4.15 43.60 13.02
CA ASP A 817 -3.28 44.73 13.37
C ASP A 817 -3.86 46.09 12.91
N ALA A 818 -5.09 46.10 12.37
CA ALA A 818 -5.76 47.32 11.94
C ALA A 818 -6.02 48.30 13.12
N PRO A 819 -5.55 49.57 13.05
CA PRO A 819 -5.51 50.44 14.21
C PRO A 819 -6.90 50.95 14.64
N VAL A 820 -7.37 50.44 15.79
CA VAL A 820 -8.57 50.94 16.47
C VAL A 820 -8.32 52.34 17.07
N GLY A 821 -9.25 53.27 16.85
CA GLY A 821 -9.13 54.67 17.28
C GLY A 821 -9.03 54.84 18.80
N ALA A 822 -7.99 55.58 19.22
CA ALA A 822 -7.58 55.84 20.59
C ALA A 822 -8.69 56.18 21.61
N GLU A 823 -8.63 55.57 22.80
CA GLU A 823 -7.94 56.18 23.96
C GLU A 823 -7.48 55.09 24.95
N ALA A 824 -6.32 55.28 25.60
CA ALA A 824 -5.75 54.31 26.53
C ALA A 824 -4.97 54.97 27.67
N ALA A 825 -5.18 54.53 28.92
CA ALA A 825 -4.38 54.94 30.08
C ALA A 825 -4.34 53.89 31.20
N SER A 826 -3.12 53.54 31.63
CA SER A 826 -2.72 52.99 32.94
C SER A 826 -3.37 51.70 33.52
N THR A 827 -2.66 50.58 33.35
CA THR A 827 -2.24 49.67 34.46
C THR A 827 -1.19 50.43 35.32
N PRO A 828 -0.93 50.21 36.64
CA PRO A 828 -1.08 48.98 37.46
C PRO A 828 -1.72 49.26 38.87
N PRO A 829 -1.64 48.41 39.93
CA PRO A 829 -1.07 47.06 40.06
C PRO A 829 -2.05 45.98 40.61
N ALA A 830 -1.54 44.77 40.86
CA ALA A 830 -2.33 43.66 41.39
C ALA A 830 -2.49 43.72 42.93
N SER A 831 -3.74 43.80 43.41
CA SER A 831 -4.11 43.49 44.81
C SER A 831 -5.62 43.33 45.06
N ALA A 832 -6.30 42.51 44.25
CA ALA A 832 -7.62 41.96 44.59
C ALA A 832 -7.86 40.63 43.86
N PRO A 833 -8.51 39.62 44.47
CA PRO A 833 -9.08 38.51 43.71
C PRO A 833 -10.22 39.06 42.85
N ALA A 834 -10.08 38.95 41.53
CA ALA A 834 -11.09 39.48 40.61
C ALA A 834 -12.42 38.73 40.78
N ASP A 835 -13.54 39.46 40.82
CA ASP A 835 -14.90 38.91 40.96
C ASP A 835 -15.12 37.77 39.94
N LEU A 836 -15.50 36.58 40.42
CA LEU A 836 -15.77 35.43 39.57
C LEU A 836 -16.85 35.71 38.51
N ARG A 837 -17.80 36.61 38.77
CA ARG A 837 -18.78 37.08 37.76
C ARG A 837 -18.10 37.89 36.65
N ALA A 838 -17.19 38.79 37.01
CA ALA A 838 -16.44 39.60 36.04
C ALA A 838 -15.52 38.71 35.19
N LEU A 839 -14.86 37.72 35.82
CA LEU A 839 -14.09 36.70 35.10
C LEU A 839 -14.97 35.86 34.17
N LEU A 840 -16.13 35.39 34.61
CA LEU A 840 -17.08 34.64 33.78
C LEU A 840 -17.65 35.45 32.61
N TYR A 841 -17.92 36.74 32.83
CA TYR A 841 -18.39 37.63 31.77
C TYR A 841 -17.30 37.89 30.71
N ALA A 842 -16.05 38.05 31.13
CA ALA A 842 -14.88 38.24 30.27
C ALA A 842 -14.42 36.96 29.56
N ALA A 843 -14.61 35.77 30.17
CA ALA A 843 -14.22 34.48 29.63
C ALA A 843 -14.85 34.14 28.26
N GLN A 844 -15.98 34.78 27.92
CA GLN A 844 -16.63 34.62 26.63
C GLN A 844 -15.88 35.35 25.50
N ASP A 845 -15.16 36.43 25.82
CA ASP A 845 -14.40 37.22 24.85
C ASP A 845 -12.86 36.96 24.93
N ALA A 846 -12.31 36.58 26.11
CA ALA A 846 -10.88 36.28 26.34
C ALA A 846 -10.66 34.96 27.14
N GLU A 847 -9.40 34.57 27.38
CA GLU A 847 -9.04 33.45 28.26
C GLU A 847 -8.86 33.89 29.72
N ILE A 848 -9.27 33.04 30.68
CA ILE A 848 -9.10 33.32 32.12
C ILE A 848 -7.71 32.86 32.58
N PRO A 849 -6.87 33.73 33.17
CA PRO A 849 -5.58 33.31 33.73
C PRO A 849 -5.76 32.30 34.87
N LEU A 850 -5.11 31.15 34.78
CA LEU A 850 -5.22 30.06 35.77
C LEU A 850 -5.01 30.55 37.21
N ALA A 851 -3.94 31.34 37.44
CA ALA A 851 -3.60 31.88 38.76
C ALA A 851 -4.72 32.71 39.43
N ALA A 852 -5.64 33.31 38.66
CA ALA A 852 -6.80 34.02 39.22
C ALA A 852 -7.86 33.04 39.77
N LEU A 853 -7.94 31.82 39.22
CA LEU A 853 -8.84 30.76 39.68
C LEU A 853 -8.23 29.94 40.82
N GLU A 854 -6.91 29.80 40.89
CA GLU A 854 -6.25 29.02 41.95
C GLU A 854 -6.49 29.62 43.35
N GLY A 855 -6.34 30.94 43.51
CA GLY A 855 -6.60 31.62 44.78
C GLY A 855 -8.06 31.59 45.23
N HIS A 856 -9.01 31.60 44.28
CA HIS A 856 -10.43 31.39 44.58
C HIS A 856 -10.71 29.95 45.04
N ALA A 857 -10.14 28.95 44.36
CA ALA A 857 -10.25 27.55 44.76
C ALA A 857 -9.67 27.31 46.16
N GLU A 858 -8.49 27.88 46.46
CA GLU A 858 -7.86 27.76 47.79
C GLU A 858 -8.66 28.46 48.89
N SER A 859 -9.25 29.62 48.61
CA SER A 859 -10.17 30.32 49.53
C SER A 859 -11.39 29.45 49.88
N LEU A 860 -12.05 28.83 48.89
CA LEU A 860 -13.20 27.96 49.13
C LEU A 860 -12.81 26.65 49.84
N SER A 861 -11.66 26.05 49.49
CA SER A 861 -11.12 24.89 50.22
C SER A 861 -10.83 25.20 51.68
N ALA A 862 -10.26 26.38 51.99
CA ALA A 862 -10.02 26.80 53.37
C ALA A 862 -11.32 26.98 54.17
N ARG A 863 -12.40 27.47 53.51
CA ARG A 863 -13.72 27.65 54.15
C ARG A 863 -14.44 26.34 54.53
N ILE A 864 -14.15 25.22 53.86
CA ILE A 864 -14.70 23.90 54.24
C ILE A 864 -13.77 23.10 55.16
N ALA A 865 -12.49 23.48 55.23
CA ALA A 865 -11.50 22.91 56.16
C ALA A 865 -11.51 23.58 57.55
N ASP A 866 -12.38 24.59 57.75
CA ASP A 866 -12.65 25.23 59.05
C ASP A 866 -13.34 24.25 60.00
N ASP A 867 -12.91 24.22 61.27
CA ASP A 867 -13.53 23.45 62.35
C ASP A 867 -15.04 23.72 62.45
N ALA A 868 -15.49 24.93 62.11
CA ALA A 868 -16.91 25.29 62.08
C ALA A 868 -17.72 24.52 61.02
N TRP A 869 -17.12 24.16 59.88
CA TRP A 869 -17.77 23.35 58.84
C TRP A 869 -17.90 21.89 59.29
N ALA A 870 -16.81 21.32 59.82
CA ALA A 870 -16.78 19.96 60.34
C ALA A 870 -17.74 19.77 61.53
N ALA A 871 -17.70 20.67 62.52
CA ALA A 871 -18.59 20.60 63.69
C ALA A 871 -20.08 20.70 63.30
N ALA A 872 -20.42 21.51 62.29
CA ALA A 872 -21.79 21.62 61.80
C ALA A 872 -22.25 20.39 61.01
N ARG A 873 -21.35 19.77 60.22
CA ARG A 873 -21.59 18.46 59.57
C ARG A 873 -21.85 17.37 60.60
N ASP A 874 -21.00 17.28 61.62
CA ASP A 874 -21.07 16.23 62.64
C ASP A 874 -22.30 16.41 63.54
N ALA A 875 -22.76 17.65 63.76
CA ALA A 875 -24.04 17.93 64.40
C ALA A 875 -25.25 17.50 63.55
N ASP A 876 -25.21 17.70 62.23
CA ASP A 876 -26.26 17.23 61.30
C ASP A 876 -26.34 15.67 61.31
N PHE A 877 -25.20 14.98 61.29
CA PHE A 877 -25.15 13.51 61.43
C PHE A 877 -25.56 13.01 62.84
N ALA A 878 -25.24 13.75 63.90
CA ALA A 878 -25.70 13.41 65.25
C ALA A 878 -27.23 13.49 65.37
N ALA A 879 -27.86 14.48 64.74
CA ALA A 879 -29.32 14.59 64.66
C ALA A 879 -29.96 13.45 63.87
N MET A 880 -29.33 12.99 62.78
CA MET A 880 -29.80 11.84 61.99
C MET A 880 -29.78 10.51 62.76
N ASN A 881 -28.90 10.39 63.76
CA ASN A 881 -28.77 9.20 64.61
C ASN A 881 -29.75 9.17 65.81
N ASP A 882 -30.62 10.17 65.98
CA ASP A 882 -31.66 10.14 67.01
C ASP A 882 -32.76 9.10 66.69
N GLY A 883 -33.22 8.38 67.71
CA GLY A 883 -34.21 7.31 67.56
C GLY A 883 -35.59 7.76 67.05
N ALA A 884 -35.95 9.04 67.21
CA ALA A 884 -37.20 9.63 66.72
C ALA A 884 -37.05 10.33 65.35
N PHE A 885 -35.82 10.48 64.83
CA PHE A 885 -35.51 11.24 63.61
C PHE A 885 -36.38 10.82 62.42
N TRP A 886 -36.49 9.52 62.14
CA TRP A 886 -37.23 9.00 61.00
C TRP A 886 -38.75 9.23 61.05
N SER A 887 -39.29 9.59 62.23
CA SER A 887 -40.68 10.02 62.41
C SER A 887 -40.87 11.54 62.37
N ASP A 888 -39.88 12.34 62.76
CA ASP A 888 -39.98 13.81 62.81
C ASP A 888 -40.13 14.44 61.40
N PRO A 889 -41.15 15.28 61.14
CA PRO A 889 -41.22 16.10 59.92
C PRO A 889 -40.00 16.99 59.68
N GLY A 890 -39.29 17.42 60.75
CA GLY A 890 -38.06 18.21 60.66
C GLY A 890 -36.89 17.53 59.95
N ARG A 891 -36.89 16.18 59.86
CA ARG A 891 -35.81 15.38 59.27
C ARG A 891 -35.39 15.80 57.86
N PHE A 892 -36.35 16.23 57.03
CA PHE A 892 -36.07 16.61 55.64
C PHE A 892 -35.14 17.82 55.56
N ALA A 893 -35.20 18.74 56.51
CA ALA A 893 -34.30 19.90 56.58
C ALA A 893 -32.89 19.54 57.11
N VAL A 894 -32.73 18.41 57.80
CA VAL A 894 -31.42 17.87 58.20
C VAL A 894 -30.79 17.10 57.04
N LEU A 895 -31.56 16.23 56.37
CA LEU A 895 -31.11 15.48 55.20
C LEU A 895 -30.69 16.41 54.05
N ASP A 896 -31.44 17.50 53.80
CA ASP A 896 -31.05 18.57 52.85
C ASP A 896 -29.65 19.12 53.16
N ARG A 897 -29.36 19.44 54.43
CA ARG A 897 -28.05 19.98 54.81
C ARG A 897 -26.92 18.96 54.64
N ILE A 898 -27.13 17.70 55.02
CA ILE A 898 -26.14 16.63 54.82
C ILE A 898 -25.84 16.47 53.33
N GLU A 899 -26.86 16.28 52.49
CA GLU A 899 -26.69 16.11 51.05
C GLU A 899 -26.01 17.33 50.41
N ARG A 900 -26.33 18.55 50.86
CA ARG A 900 -25.69 19.77 50.36
C ARG A 900 -24.22 19.91 50.77
N ARG A 901 -23.82 19.43 51.96
CA ARG A 901 -22.38 19.35 52.34
C ARG A 901 -21.65 18.38 51.44
N ASP A 902 -22.14 17.15 51.32
CA ASP A 902 -21.53 16.08 50.52
C ASP A 902 -21.39 16.49 49.04
N ARG A 903 -22.43 17.14 48.48
CA ARG A 903 -22.39 17.71 47.12
C ARG A 903 -21.32 18.80 46.98
N VAL A 904 -21.18 19.72 47.95
CA VAL A 904 -20.15 20.78 47.93
C VAL A 904 -18.74 20.21 48.03
N GLU A 905 -18.50 19.27 48.94
CA GLU A 905 -17.19 18.63 49.14
C GLU A 905 -16.76 17.85 47.88
N SER A 906 -17.64 17.01 47.33
CA SER A 906 -17.40 16.26 46.08
C SER A 906 -17.18 17.16 44.86
N ALA A 907 -17.82 18.33 44.83
CA ALA A 907 -17.65 19.31 43.76
C ALA A 907 -16.34 20.11 43.87
N LEU A 908 -15.84 20.38 45.09
CA LEU A 908 -14.50 20.94 45.30
C LEU A 908 -13.39 19.96 44.89
N ASP A 909 -13.56 18.66 45.16
CA ASP A 909 -12.70 17.61 44.60
C ASP A 909 -12.77 17.55 43.06
N GLY A 910 -13.93 17.86 42.48
CA GLY A 910 -14.10 18.09 41.05
C GLY A 910 -13.25 19.26 40.55
N ALA A 911 -13.37 20.42 41.19
CA ALA A 911 -12.62 21.64 40.87
C ALA A 911 -11.10 21.45 41.00
N ALA A 912 -10.63 20.76 42.04
CA ALA A 912 -9.21 20.43 42.24
C ALA A 912 -8.64 19.60 41.08
N ARG A 913 -9.38 18.58 40.62
CA ARG A 913 -9.00 17.76 39.45
C ARG A 913 -9.06 18.52 38.12
N MET A 914 -9.94 19.52 37.99
CA MET A 914 -9.93 20.41 36.82
C MET A 914 -8.73 21.37 36.82
N ARG A 915 -8.37 21.93 37.98
CA ARG A 915 -7.19 22.79 38.17
C ARG A 915 -5.90 22.06 37.81
N GLU A 916 -5.70 20.84 38.29
CA GLU A 916 -4.50 20.06 37.97
C GLU A 916 -4.40 19.71 36.47
N ARG A 917 -5.54 19.46 35.82
CA ARG A 917 -5.58 19.29 34.36
C ARG A 917 -5.27 20.57 33.56
N LEU A 918 -5.57 21.75 34.10
CA LEU A 918 -5.21 23.04 33.48
C LEU A 918 -3.70 23.29 33.55
N ARG A 919 -3.05 22.94 34.68
CA ARG A 919 -1.58 23.01 34.83
C ARG A 919 -0.84 22.15 33.81
N GLY A 920 -1.43 21.04 33.38
CA GLY A 920 -0.93 20.16 32.32
C GLY A 920 -1.11 20.65 30.87
N GLY A 921 -1.61 21.88 30.66
CA GLY A 921 -1.90 22.42 29.33
C GLY A 921 -3.33 22.13 28.88
N GLY A 922 -4.31 22.73 29.56
CA GLY A 922 -5.73 22.63 29.20
C GLY A 922 -6.23 23.70 28.24
N ASP A 923 -7.40 23.45 27.66
CA ASP A 923 -8.10 24.37 26.74
C ASP A 923 -8.96 25.42 27.49
N ARG A 924 -9.21 26.56 26.83
CA ARG A 924 -10.03 27.70 27.29
C ARG A 924 -11.41 27.26 27.82
N THR A 925 -12.03 26.22 27.24
CA THR A 925 -13.33 25.72 27.71
C THR A 925 -13.27 25.08 29.10
N LEU A 926 -12.12 24.54 29.51
CA LEU A 926 -11.91 23.97 30.85
C LEU A 926 -11.71 25.08 31.89
N SER A 927 -11.00 26.16 31.56
CA SER A 927 -10.84 27.35 32.41
C SER A 927 -12.17 28.01 32.71
N ALA A 928 -13.03 28.18 31.69
CA ALA A 928 -14.38 28.73 31.85
C ALA A 928 -15.27 27.86 32.76
N ARG A 929 -15.23 26.52 32.59
CA ARG A 929 -15.97 25.57 33.44
C ARG A 929 -15.51 25.58 34.89
N LEU A 930 -14.19 25.67 35.14
CA LEU A 930 -13.66 25.79 36.49
C LEU A 930 -14.12 27.08 37.18
N ALA A 931 -14.04 28.24 36.48
CA ALA A 931 -14.53 29.52 37.01
C ALA A 931 -16.02 29.46 37.37
N GLN A 932 -16.82 28.78 36.55
CA GLN A 932 -18.26 28.65 36.77
C GLN A 932 -18.59 27.74 37.96
N LEU A 933 -17.87 26.63 38.10
CA LEU A 933 -18.00 25.74 39.25
C LEU A 933 -17.63 26.44 40.56
N LEU A 934 -16.53 27.21 40.58
CA LEU A 934 -16.10 27.99 41.75
C LEU A 934 -17.14 29.06 42.13
N PHE A 935 -17.70 29.78 41.16
CA PHE A 935 -18.76 30.78 41.40
C PHE A 935 -20.01 30.17 42.05
N LEU A 936 -20.44 29.01 41.58
CA LEU A 936 -21.61 28.31 42.14
C LEU A 936 -21.31 27.73 43.54
N LEU A 937 -20.09 27.26 43.77
CA LEU A 937 -19.66 26.75 45.08
C LEU A 937 -19.56 27.85 46.14
N GLU A 938 -19.05 29.03 45.79
CA GLU A 938 -19.05 30.20 46.68
C GLU A 938 -20.46 30.51 47.17
N ILE A 939 -21.44 30.51 46.26
CA ILE A 939 -22.86 30.73 46.59
C ILE A 939 -23.41 29.60 47.46
N ALA A 940 -23.13 28.33 47.13
CA ALA A 940 -23.65 27.18 47.88
C ALA A 940 -23.15 27.14 49.33
N ILE A 941 -21.86 27.39 49.55
CA ILE A 941 -21.25 27.48 50.89
C ILE A 941 -21.90 28.64 51.68
N ASP A 942 -22.10 29.78 51.03
CA ASP A 942 -22.79 30.94 51.62
C ASP A 942 -24.27 30.71 51.93
N ASP A 943 -25.01 29.99 51.09
CA ASP A 943 -26.43 29.66 51.33
C ASP A 943 -26.56 28.64 52.46
N LEU A 944 -25.70 27.63 52.49
CA LEU A 944 -25.71 26.60 53.52
C LEU A 944 -25.34 27.17 54.91
N ALA A 945 -24.33 28.03 54.99
CA ALA A 945 -23.93 28.72 56.22
C ALA A 945 -25.02 29.68 56.76
N ARG A 946 -25.94 30.15 55.90
CA ARG A 946 -27.04 31.06 56.27
C ARG A 946 -28.39 30.36 56.43
N GLY A 947 -28.45 29.04 56.22
CA GLY A 947 -29.70 28.27 56.25
C GLY A 947 -30.66 28.61 55.11
N CYS A 948 -30.17 29.18 54.00
CA CYS A 948 -30.99 29.54 52.85
C CYS A 948 -31.41 28.29 52.04
N PRO A 949 -32.62 28.26 51.47
CA PRO A 949 -33.02 27.26 50.48
C PRO A 949 -32.09 27.30 49.26
N GLN A 950 -31.70 26.13 48.76
CA GLN A 950 -30.87 26.04 47.56
C GLN A 950 -31.73 25.96 46.29
N ASP A 951 -32.72 25.08 46.29
CA ASP A 951 -33.48 24.70 45.10
C ASP A 951 -34.76 25.55 44.96
N ALA A 952 -35.23 25.75 43.73
CA ALA A 952 -36.24 26.76 43.38
C ALA A 952 -37.41 26.18 42.58
N VAL A 953 -38.62 26.65 42.87
CA VAL A 953 -39.80 26.49 42.01
C VAL A 953 -40.06 27.81 41.28
N LEU A 954 -39.81 27.84 39.97
CA LEU A 954 -40.06 28.99 39.11
C LEU A 954 -41.36 28.79 38.31
N SER A 955 -42.31 29.71 38.46
CA SER A 955 -43.59 29.68 37.74
C SER A 955 -43.70 30.88 36.78
N LEU A 956 -43.97 30.61 35.49
CA LEU A 956 -44.28 31.63 34.48
C LEU A 956 -45.77 31.60 34.14
N SER A 957 -46.41 32.76 33.99
CA SER A 957 -47.80 32.85 33.49
C SER A 957 -48.11 34.17 32.77
N ALA A 958 -48.78 34.07 31.62
CA ALA A 958 -49.41 35.23 30.98
C ALA A 958 -50.71 35.63 31.72
N SER A 959 -51.09 36.91 31.64
CA SER A 959 -52.42 37.33 32.10
C SER A 959 -53.49 36.97 31.07
N ASP A 960 -54.66 36.50 31.52
CA ASP A 960 -55.75 36.09 30.62
C ASP A 960 -56.21 37.27 29.72
N GLY A 961 -56.10 38.50 30.22
CA GLY A 961 -56.39 39.73 29.47
C GLY A 961 -55.32 40.13 28.44
N GLU A 962 -54.09 39.62 28.50
CA GLU A 962 -53.09 39.75 27.42
C GLU A 962 -53.23 38.64 26.40
N LEU A 963 -53.47 37.40 26.87
CA LEU A 963 -53.75 36.25 26.03
C LEU A 963 -54.96 36.48 25.10
N ALA A 964 -55.97 37.21 25.57
CA ALA A 964 -57.15 37.60 24.79
C ALA A 964 -56.90 38.73 23.77
N ARG A 965 -55.82 39.52 23.90
CA ARG A 965 -55.51 40.66 23.01
C ARG A 965 -54.42 40.33 21.98
N HIS A 966 -53.39 39.59 22.36
CA HIS A 966 -52.21 39.31 21.53
C HIS A 966 -51.80 37.83 21.62
N ALA A 967 -52.72 36.92 21.30
CA ALA A 967 -52.61 35.49 21.58
C ALA A 967 -51.37 34.80 20.95
N ALA A 968 -50.95 35.22 19.75
CA ALA A 968 -49.80 34.66 19.06
C ALA A 968 -48.48 35.15 19.68
N ASP A 969 -48.36 36.47 19.81
CA ASP A 969 -47.14 37.15 20.26
C ASP A 969 -46.86 36.86 21.74
N THR A 970 -47.90 36.78 22.56
CA THR A 970 -47.82 36.35 23.97
C THR A 970 -47.27 34.92 24.09
N ARG A 971 -47.66 34.01 23.20
CA ARG A 971 -47.15 32.63 23.19
C ARG A 971 -45.69 32.56 22.73
N HIS A 972 -45.31 33.33 21.72
CA HIS A 972 -43.93 33.44 21.27
C HIS A 972 -43.03 34.06 22.37
N TRP A 973 -43.52 35.07 23.08
CA TRP A 973 -42.81 35.69 24.20
C TRP A 973 -42.65 34.73 25.39
N TRP A 974 -43.72 34.00 25.75
CA TRP A 974 -43.67 32.95 26.78
C TRP A 974 -42.65 31.85 26.42
N GLN A 975 -42.61 31.38 25.16
CA GLN A 975 -41.61 30.42 24.71
C GLN A 975 -40.17 30.93 24.86
N ARG A 976 -39.92 32.22 24.53
CA ARG A 976 -38.58 32.82 24.67
C ARG A 976 -38.15 33.01 26.13
N LEU A 977 -39.06 33.39 27.03
CA LEU A 977 -38.75 33.46 28.46
C LEU A 977 -38.58 32.08 29.10
N LEU A 978 -39.37 31.08 28.69
CA LEU A 978 -39.19 29.70 29.14
C LEU A 978 -37.82 29.15 28.68
N GLY A 979 -37.47 29.36 27.41
CA GLY A 979 -36.16 28.99 26.86
C GLY A 979 -34.99 29.66 27.59
N MET A 980 -35.14 30.93 27.99
CA MET A 980 -34.13 31.67 28.75
C MET A 980 -33.80 31.00 30.10
N TYR A 981 -34.81 30.54 30.85
CA TYR A 981 -34.59 29.87 32.14
C TYR A 981 -34.05 28.44 31.98
N LEU A 982 -34.50 27.71 30.95
CA LEU A 982 -33.96 26.38 30.64
C LEU A 982 -32.47 26.46 30.23
N ALA A 983 -32.12 27.38 29.33
CA ALA A 983 -30.74 27.60 28.89
C ALA A 983 -29.83 28.12 30.03
N TRP A 984 -30.35 28.96 30.94
CA TRP A 984 -29.63 29.35 32.15
C TRP A 984 -29.29 28.12 33.01
N ALA A 985 -30.28 27.31 33.37
CA ALA A 985 -30.09 26.15 34.24
C ALA A 985 -29.15 25.09 33.62
N GLU A 986 -29.35 24.76 32.34
CA GLU A 986 -28.49 23.85 31.56
C GLU A 986 -27.03 24.32 31.60
N ARG A 987 -26.79 25.61 31.31
CA ARG A 987 -25.44 26.19 31.34
C ARG A 987 -24.80 26.13 32.71
N ARG A 988 -25.56 26.24 33.81
CA ARG A 988 -25.06 26.15 35.20
C ARG A 988 -24.97 24.69 35.70
N GLY A 989 -25.29 23.70 34.86
CA GLY A 989 -25.27 22.28 35.24
C GLY A 989 -26.34 21.89 36.27
N MET A 990 -27.40 22.70 36.38
CA MET A 990 -28.52 22.47 37.30
C MET A 990 -29.50 21.46 36.70
N GLN A 991 -30.16 20.67 37.55
CA GLN A 991 -31.22 19.78 37.12
C GLN A 991 -32.53 20.56 37.04
N VAL A 992 -33.33 20.29 36.00
CA VAL A 992 -34.64 20.93 35.79
C VAL A 992 -35.71 19.87 35.55
N GLU A 993 -36.79 19.94 36.32
CA GLU A 993 -38.02 19.17 36.11
C GLU A 993 -39.16 20.12 35.75
N ILE A 994 -39.87 19.83 34.65
CA ILE A 994 -41.04 20.59 34.22
C ILE A 994 -42.28 20.03 34.93
N VAL A 995 -42.62 20.60 36.08
CA VAL A 995 -43.73 20.17 36.95
C VAL A 995 -45.09 20.43 36.31
N GLU A 996 -45.24 21.52 35.56
CA GLU A 996 -46.49 21.87 34.86
C GLU A 996 -46.18 22.65 33.57
N GLN A 997 -46.90 22.37 32.48
CA GLN A 997 -46.79 23.17 31.25
C GLN A 997 -48.11 23.20 30.45
N ASP A 998 -48.75 24.37 30.38
CA ASP A 998 -49.90 24.64 29.52
C ASP A 998 -49.53 25.70 28.47
N ALA A 999 -49.14 25.23 27.28
CA ALA A 999 -48.84 26.08 26.13
C ALA A 999 -50.06 26.75 25.49
N LYS A 1000 -51.30 26.34 25.85
CA LYS A 1000 -52.52 27.04 25.41
C LYS A 1000 -52.74 28.29 26.25
N ARG A 1001 -52.61 28.18 27.58
CA ARG A 1001 -52.72 29.29 28.56
C ARG A 1001 -51.42 30.07 28.79
N CYS A 1002 -50.31 29.64 28.19
CA CYS A 1002 -48.97 30.22 28.40
C CYS A 1002 -48.58 30.22 29.89
N ARG A 1003 -48.64 29.03 30.51
CA ARG A 1003 -48.24 28.80 31.91
C ARG A 1003 -47.22 27.67 31.99
N ALA A 1004 -46.18 27.83 32.80
CA ALA A 1004 -45.17 26.80 33.07
C ALA A 1004 -44.73 26.84 34.53
N ARG A 1005 -44.35 25.70 35.09
CA ARG A 1005 -43.72 25.56 36.40
C ARG A 1005 -42.51 24.64 36.28
N LEU A 1006 -41.36 25.13 36.72
CA LEU A 1006 -40.08 24.44 36.74
C LEU A 1006 -39.67 24.22 38.20
N SER A 1007 -39.29 22.99 38.55
CA SER A 1007 -38.46 22.72 39.73
C SER A 1007 -37.01 22.71 39.25
N ILE A 1008 -36.14 23.51 39.88
CA ILE A 1008 -34.73 23.68 39.49
C ILE A 1008 -33.86 23.43 40.70
N SER A 1009 -33.00 22.41 40.63
CA SER A 1009 -32.14 21.98 41.73
C SER A 1009 -30.66 22.07 41.38
N GLY A 1010 -29.87 22.55 42.34
CA GLY A 1010 -28.43 22.81 42.19
C GLY A 1010 -27.97 24.09 42.87
N PHE A 1011 -26.65 24.21 43.00
CA PHE A 1011 -25.96 25.24 43.79
C PHE A 1011 -26.49 26.67 43.56
N GLY A 1012 -27.16 27.24 44.57
CA GLY A 1012 -27.61 28.63 44.58
C GLY A 1012 -28.82 28.96 43.71
N ALA A 1013 -29.56 27.97 43.20
CA ALA A 1013 -30.64 28.20 42.22
C ALA A 1013 -31.71 29.20 42.72
N PHE A 1014 -32.18 29.07 43.96
CA PHE A 1014 -33.17 29.97 44.57
C PHE A 1014 -32.62 31.40 44.76
N ARG A 1015 -31.37 31.54 45.23
CA ARG A 1015 -30.71 32.85 45.39
C ARG A 1015 -30.58 33.57 44.04
N LEU A 1016 -30.15 32.86 43.00
CA LEU A 1016 -29.91 33.44 41.67
C LEU A 1016 -31.20 33.81 40.94
N LEU A 1017 -32.27 33.01 41.10
CA LEU A 1017 -33.57 33.26 40.47
C LEU A 1017 -34.48 34.21 41.25
N GLY A 1018 -34.32 34.36 42.57
CA GLY A 1018 -35.22 35.17 43.40
C GLY A 1018 -35.34 36.63 42.96
N GLU A 1019 -34.27 37.21 42.39
CA GLU A 1019 -34.28 38.57 41.83
C GLU A 1019 -35.09 38.69 40.53
N GLU A 1020 -35.44 37.59 39.86
CA GLU A 1020 -36.28 37.58 38.65
C GLU A 1020 -37.78 37.65 38.94
N ALA A 1021 -38.22 37.36 40.17
CA ALA A 1021 -39.65 37.26 40.51
C ALA A 1021 -40.43 38.59 40.37
N GLY A 1022 -41.08 38.82 39.23
CA GLY A 1022 -41.89 40.00 38.92
C GLY A 1022 -42.42 40.00 37.48
N LEU A 1023 -42.74 41.19 36.96
CA LEU A 1023 -43.29 41.33 35.60
C LEU A 1023 -42.18 41.54 34.55
N HIS A 1024 -42.12 40.70 33.52
CA HIS A 1024 -41.19 40.78 32.39
C HIS A 1024 -41.92 41.36 31.16
N VAL A 1025 -41.56 42.56 30.73
CA VAL A 1025 -42.29 43.31 29.68
C VAL A 1025 -41.46 43.44 28.41
N LEU A 1026 -41.94 42.85 27.31
CA LEU A 1026 -41.43 43.08 25.96
C LEU A 1026 -42.12 44.32 25.36
N GLU A 1027 -41.36 45.27 24.83
CA GLU A 1027 -41.85 46.44 24.10
C GLU A 1027 -41.35 46.38 22.63
N PHE A 1028 -42.26 46.48 21.66
CA PHE A 1028 -41.95 46.47 20.21
C PHE A 1028 -42.87 47.41 19.44
N ASP A 1029 -42.48 47.83 18.23
CA ASP A 1029 -43.33 48.62 17.32
C ASP A 1029 -44.16 47.68 16.44
N ASP A 1030 -45.42 48.02 16.19
CA ASP A 1030 -46.33 47.22 15.36
C ASP A 1030 -46.29 47.54 13.86
N GLY A 1031 -45.25 48.27 13.42
CA GLY A 1031 -45.07 48.69 12.04
C GLY A 1031 -45.97 49.87 11.65
N ARG A 1032 -46.70 50.45 12.63
CA ARG A 1032 -47.52 51.65 12.46
C ARG A 1032 -47.05 52.82 13.33
N GLY A 1033 -45.91 52.67 14.03
CA GLY A 1033 -45.37 53.68 14.94
C GLY A 1033 -45.97 53.62 16.34
N ALA A 1034 -46.66 52.53 16.70
CA ALA A 1034 -47.27 52.35 18.01
C ALA A 1034 -46.53 51.27 18.81
N THR A 1035 -45.95 51.65 19.95
CA THR A 1035 -45.24 50.71 20.83
C THR A 1035 -46.23 49.80 21.56
N GLN A 1036 -46.37 48.57 21.09
CA GLN A 1036 -47.10 47.51 21.79
C GLN A 1036 -46.28 46.96 22.97
N ARG A 1037 -46.96 46.33 23.93
CA ARG A 1037 -46.37 45.76 25.14
C ARG A 1037 -46.97 44.41 25.47
N LEU A 1038 -46.12 43.43 25.79
CA LEU A 1038 -46.52 42.12 26.29
C LEU A 1038 -45.85 41.85 27.62
N SER A 1039 -46.64 41.54 28.63
CA SER A 1039 -46.15 41.18 29.96
C SER A 1039 -46.15 39.66 30.15
N MET A 1040 -45.22 39.18 30.97
CA MET A 1040 -45.21 37.83 31.52
C MET A 1040 -44.98 37.94 33.02
N GLN A 1041 -45.76 37.24 33.82
CA GLN A 1041 -45.55 37.14 35.25
C GLN A 1041 -44.55 36.01 35.53
N VAL A 1042 -43.54 36.27 36.35
CA VAL A 1042 -42.60 35.27 36.87
C VAL A 1042 -42.66 35.30 38.40
N ALA A 1043 -42.88 34.14 39.02
CA ALA A 1043 -42.78 33.94 40.46
C ALA A 1043 -41.69 32.91 40.76
N VAL A 1044 -40.98 33.09 41.87
CA VAL A 1044 -39.91 32.17 42.32
C VAL A 1044 -40.13 31.91 43.80
N GLU A 1045 -40.29 30.63 44.14
CA GLU A 1045 -40.58 30.12 45.48
C GLU A 1045 -39.49 29.10 45.87
N PRO A 1046 -39.15 28.95 47.16
CA PRO A 1046 -38.17 27.95 47.58
C PRO A 1046 -38.77 26.53 47.46
N ALA A 1047 -38.04 25.59 46.87
CA ALA A 1047 -38.46 24.20 46.86
C ALA A 1047 -38.41 23.61 48.28
N SER A 1048 -39.45 22.85 48.66
CA SER A 1048 -39.53 22.20 49.98
C SER A 1048 -39.14 20.72 49.87
N PRO A 1049 -38.11 20.24 50.59
CA PRO A 1049 -37.66 18.86 50.47
C PRO A 1049 -38.76 17.88 50.90
N GLY A 1050 -39.16 16.99 49.97
CA GLY A 1050 -40.21 15.99 50.19
C GLY A 1050 -41.67 16.46 49.99
N GLY A 1051 -41.91 17.71 49.60
CA GLY A 1051 -43.26 18.27 49.44
C GLY A 1051 -43.72 18.44 47.98
N VAL A 1052 -44.86 17.86 47.61
CA VAL A 1052 -45.55 18.19 46.35
C VAL A 1052 -46.19 19.58 46.49
N ALA A 1053 -45.75 20.54 45.67
CA ALA A 1053 -46.19 21.94 45.75
C ALA A 1053 -47.69 22.10 45.42
N THR A 1054 -48.52 22.29 46.45
CA THR A 1054 -49.98 22.44 46.30
C THR A 1054 -50.39 23.82 45.79
N ALA A 1055 -51.14 23.84 44.70
CA ALA A 1055 -51.78 24.99 44.05
C ALA A 1055 -50.81 26.03 43.42
N LEU A 1056 -51.38 26.95 42.65
CA LEU A 1056 -50.73 28.18 42.19
C LEU A 1056 -51.00 29.29 43.22
N PRO A 1057 -50.03 30.17 43.53
CA PRO A 1057 -50.29 31.33 44.37
C PRO A 1057 -51.36 32.22 43.73
N ALA A 1058 -52.28 32.74 44.55
CA ALA A 1058 -53.29 33.68 44.07
C ALA A 1058 -52.61 34.94 43.50
N THR A 1059 -53.10 35.45 42.37
CA THR A 1059 -52.53 36.63 41.69
C THR A 1059 -52.62 37.88 42.56
N ALA A 1060 -51.55 38.17 43.29
CA ALA A 1060 -51.43 39.36 44.12
C ALA A 1060 -51.53 40.63 43.27
N ALA A 1061 -52.34 41.60 43.72
CA ALA A 1061 -52.50 42.88 43.03
C ALA A 1061 -51.17 43.66 43.00
N THR A 1062 -50.86 44.25 41.85
CA THR A 1062 -49.68 45.10 41.59
C THR A 1062 -48.32 44.48 41.95
N GLN A 1063 -47.81 43.61 41.08
CA GLN A 1063 -46.39 43.22 41.11
C GLN A 1063 -45.50 44.24 40.37
N PRO A 1064 -44.25 44.48 40.82
CA PRO A 1064 -43.31 45.38 40.16
C PRO A 1064 -42.77 44.79 38.85
N ILE A 1065 -42.38 45.66 37.92
CA ILE A 1065 -41.65 45.24 36.70
C ILE A 1065 -40.24 44.81 37.12
N CYS A 1066 -39.88 43.57 36.76
CA CYS A 1066 -38.52 43.06 36.92
C CYS A 1066 -37.64 43.56 35.77
N ARG A 1067 -37.90 43.09 34.54
CA ARG A 1067 -37.12 43.44 33.33
C ARG A 1067 -37.99 44.02 32.23
N ARG A 1068 -37.44 44.96 31.46
CA ARG A 1068 -37.99 45.40 30.16
C ARG A 1068 -37.05 45.02 29.02
N TYR A 1069 -37.62 44.58 27.90
CA TYR A 1069 -36.90 44.11 26.72
C TYR A 1069 -37.34 44.93 25.50
N ARG A 1070 -36.40 45.35 24.64
CA ARG A 1070 -36.65 46.05 23.37
C ARG A 1070 -35.78 45.48 22.26
N GLY A 1071 -36.33 45.34 21.06
CA GLY A 1071 -35.57 44.97 19.86
C GLY A 1071 -34.85 46.16 19.21
N GLU A 1072 -35.58 47.26 19.00
CA GLU A 1072 -35.14 48.40 18.18
C GLU A 1072 -35.38 49.76 18.88
N PRO A 1073 -34.71 50.86 18.45
CA PRO A 1073 -33.59 50.92 17.50
C PRO A 1073 -32.24 50.52 18.14
N SER A 1074 -32.25 49.92 19.33
CA SER A 1074 -31.09 49.25 19.91
C SER A 1074 -31.55 48.09 20.80
N PRO A 1075 -30.99 46.87 20.66
CA PRO A 1075 -31.41 45.69 21.41
C PRO A 1075 -31.02 45.83 22.88
N LEU A 1076 -31.98 46.23 23.71
CA LEU A 1076 -31.76 46.67 25.09
C LEU A 1076 -32.63 45.89 26.06
N VAL A 1077 -31.99 45.33 27.09
CA VAL A 1077 -32.69 44.90 28.31
C VAL A 1077 -32.35 45.87 29.43
N ARG A 1078 -33.40 46.38 30.10
CA ARG A 1078 -33.29 47.17 31.32
C ARG A 1078 -33.76 46.33 32.48
N ASP A 1079 -32.85 46.06 33.41
CA ASP A 1079 -33.20 45.52 34.72
C ASP A 1079 -33.68 46.68 35.60
N THR A 1080 -34.84 46.51 36.23
CA THR A 1080 -35.49 47.54 37.06
C THR A 1080 -35.13 47.39 38.54
N ARG A 1081 -34.48 46.29 38.93
CA ARG A 1081 -33.96 46.01 40.28
C ARG A 1081 -32.46 46.25 40.39
N ARG A 1082 -31.68 45.65 39.47
CA ARG A 1082 -30.21 45.70 39.44
C ARG A 1082 -29.65 46.95 38.75
N GLY A 1083 -30.49 47.75 38.08
CA GLY A 1083 -30.18 49.13 37.68
C GLY A 1083 -29.41 49.35 36.37
N TRP A 1084 -28.86 48.31 35.75
CA TRP A 1084 -28.05 48.42 34.52
C TRP A 1084 -28.86 48.23 33.22
N ARG A 1085 -28.29 48.67 32.09
CA ARG A 1085 -28.81 48.43 30.73
C ARG A 1085 -27.85 47.52 29.97
N SER A 1086 -28.20 46.25 29.78
CA SER A 1086 -27.41 45.35 28.94
C SER A 1086 -27.80 45.50 27.47
N GLY A 1087 -26.90 46.05 26.65
CA GLY A 1087 -27.07 46.24 25.20
C GLY A 1087 -26.88 44.97 24.35
N ARG A 1088 -27.08 43.78 24.92
CA ARG A 1088 -27.00 42.48 24.23
C ARG A 1088 -28.22 41.63 24.63
N LEU A 1089 -29.38 41.94 24.04
CA LEU A 1089 -30.66 41.23 24.26
C LEU A 1089 -30.51 39.70 24.16
N GLU A 1090 -29.70 39.24 23.23
CA GLU A 1090 -29.45 37.82 22.94
C GLU A 1090 -28.73 37.12 24.09
N ARG A 1091 -27.71 37.73 24.72
CA ARG A 1091 -27.02 37.13 25.90
C ARG A 1091 -27.96 36.99 27.11
N VAL A 1092 -28.93 37.90 27.26
CA VAL A 1092 -29.98 37.76 28.30
C VAL A 1092 -30.84 36.55 28.01
N LEU A 1093 -31.38 36.44 26.79
CA LEU A 1093 -32.25 35.34 26.37
C LEU A 1093 -31.53 33.99 26.25
N ALA A 1094 -30.20 33.99 26.08
CA ALA A 1094 -29.35 32.80 26.11
C ALA A 1094 -29.02 32.32 27.54
N GLY A 1095 -29.53 33.01 28.57
CA GLY A 1095 -29.40 32.56 29.97
C GLY A 1095 -28.16 33.06 30.72
N ASP A 1096 -27.57 34.19 30.35
CA ASP A 1096 -26.44 34.81 31.09
C ASP A 1096 -26.86 36.02 31.94
N PHE A 1097 -28.14 36.09 32.33
CA PHE A 1097 -28.77 37.24 32.96
C PHE A 1097 -28.33 37.52 34.42
N ASP A 1098 -27.56 36.61 35.00
CA ASP A 1098 -27.01 36.58 36.37
C ASP A 1098 -25.55 37.08 36.45
N ILE A 1099 -24.74 36.82 35.42
CA ILE A 1099 -23.31 37.20 35.34
C ILE A 1099 -23.08 38.58 34.70
N MET A 1100 -24.13 39.26 34.20
CA MET A 1100 -24.03 40.54 33.49
C MET A 1100 -24.12 41.79 34.39
N GLN A 1101 -23.23 41.90 35.39
CA GLN A 1101 -23.05 43.13 36.18
C GLN A 1101 -21.72 43.82 35.82
N GLN A 1102 -21.72 45.14 35.68
CA GLN A 1102 -20.49 45.92 35.54
C GLN A 1102 -19.82 46.17 36.90
N ALA A 1103 -18.51 46.42 36.84
CA ALA A 1103 -17.69 46.74 38.02
C ALA A 1103 -18.26 47.92 38.83
N SER A 1104 -17.96 47.89 40.13
CA SER A 1104 -18.52 48.76 41.17
C SER A 1104 -18.59 50.25 40.82
N VAL A 1105 -19.81 50.78 40.69
CA VAL A 1105 -20.10 52.15 41.12
C VAL A 1105 -20.35 52.10 42.63
N PRO A 1106 -19.58 52.82 43.48
CA PRO A 1106 -19.77 52.77 44.92
C PRO A 1106 -21.15 53.35 45.30
N PRO A 1107 -21.81 52.83 46.36
CA PRO A 1107 -23.13 53.31 46.76
C PRO A 1107 -23.07 54.78 47.15
N ARG A 1108 -23.87 55.63 46.48
CA ARG A 1108 -24.12 56.99 46.97
C ARG A 1108 -24.75 56.87 48.35
N ARG A 1109 -24.11 57.50 49.35
CA ARG A 1109 -24.62 57.59 50.72
C ARG A 1109 -26.06 58.11 50.73
N ALA A 1110 -26.87 57.59 51.64
CA ALA A 1110 -28.15 58.20 51.99
C ALA A 1110 -27.94 59.64 52.47
N LEU A 1111 -28.74 60.56 51.94
CA LEU A 1111 -28.94 61.90 52.48
C LEU A 1111 -30.24 62.46 51.85
N GLN A 1112 -31.26 62.66 52.70
CA GLN A 1112 -32.66 62.98 52.37
C GLN A 1112 -33.44 61.81 51.74
#